data_AF-A0A6C0E780-F1
#
_entry.id   AF-A0A6C0E780-F1
#
_cell.length_a   1.000
_cell.length_b   1.000
_cell.length_c   1.000
_cell.angle_alpha   90.00
_cell.angle_beta   90.00
_cell.angle_gamma   90.00
#
_symmetry.space_group_name_H-M   'P 1'
#
loop_
_entity.id
_entity.type
_entity.pdbx_description
1 polymer ?
#
loop_
_entity_poly.entity_id
_entity_poly.type
_entity_poly.pdbx_seq_one_letter_code
_entity_poly.pdbx_strand_id
1 'polypeptide(L)'
;MKITHKKSKNSSKEYDFSNPIKKHFKNLNYKNKETCLNNHIIYQHPEHPKLKAIFPFITSYEDINRVIYSNILDEKTGIKIKSLLTKIDNIKSNNDNNSSRKRSSNKLELSKDIRNEIDFKLNSQVYELISSRTVFNTLNYLFQKISNGIYVQIKNNIVASFVPFINTNFINNWGHLIKLPKEYKNLDEYYQAKKKEFNTEGFKYLNNRDLWRASNCLIQTGPLASINDAYWAEMYNMIELTCQKHKVEDVEFFINLRHFPVLKNDFTEPFNNIFGNDVPLTSYLYTSYHPILSVSTNDNFGDLTYPSPDDWRLITKEFYRNDCTNDYINDPDQEDSDASKKSKYHVKISWNNKKDIAYFRDDTSGCGTVSKNNNRLKLVEFSKKYPSLIDAKITQISERDKYNNELQFHTFNTQILHDNDKSDDSDEANYIYYEKYKYIISIQGYGIDPKLPYYLSLGSLIFRVDGEYNGWYDNLLKPYKHYIPVKKDLSDLVSLIKWAKSHDQTAEKIARNAQIAFKKYFNQNTVTEYWSYLLKSISHKRLDTESLDEDFNKYKAQIKIIPHVPFARPITTGISSYKLGIIIPYYNENIEYGRVRNELVSHLVKMFKDYNELNYKIIIVEQYDDKSKFNKGQLVNLGLLIAKKHNCTHIVINNLRFKPTKPLIPYYLSFEQANKAPVHIGFSWLSKYKGHYLGKCALWNLNMLENIGGYNINIWGWGCSDAILYHRYLKYAANKKIDPIIYIPISEEAGTNIYVDQVSPIQQHLLDGQYGQLKILLDWHNDTYDDITKLNKFFKKIIKKTHKKTITHSNSTSSLSKDTNIRYNKKLQLMETHISSPTEHYVFRLLNNIHNNFIY
;
A
#
# COMPACT_ATOMS: atom_id res chain seq x y z
N MET A 1 43.87 34.72 9.87
CA MET A 1 43.49 35.79 10.83
C MET A 1 42.66 35.18 11.94
N LYS A 2 43.13 35.24 13.19
CA LYS A 2 42.36 34.85 14.38
C LYS A 2 41.26 35.89 14.60
N ILE A 3 39.99 35.46 14.59
CA ILE A 3 38.87 36.27 15.09
C ILE A 3 38.25 35.50 16.26
N THR A 4 38.41 36.09 17.43
CA THR A 4 37.82 35.71 18.71
C THR A 4 36.34 36.09 18.74
N HIS A 5 35.43 35.12 18.73
CA HIS A 5 34.02 35.36 19.03
C HIS A 5 33.72 35.12 20.51
N LYS A 6 33.29 36.20 21.18
CA LYS A 6 32.63 36.20 22.49
C LYS A 6 31.46 35.21 22.48
N LYS A 7 31.45 34.27 23.44
CA LYS A 7 30.34 33.33 23.70
C LYS A 7 29.09 34.11 24.14
N SER A 8 28.03 34.08 23.33
CA SER A 8 26.66 34.10 23.85
C SER A 8 26.23 32.65 24.09
N LYS A 9 25.56 32.38 25.22
CA LYS A 9 25.02 31.07 25.57
C LYS A 9 23.83 30.74 24.64
N ASN A 10 24.09 30.15 23.49
CA ASN A 10 23.12 29.35 22.74
C ASN A 10 23.70 27.93 22.63
N SER A 11 22.99 26.95 23.20
CA SER A 11 23.41 25.55 23.31
C SER A 11 23.23 24.79 21.99
N SER A 12 23.90 25.18 20.90
CA SER A 12 23.99 24.35 19.70
C SER A 12 24.99 23.20 19.94
N LYS A 13 24.53 21.95 19.95
CA LYS A 13 25.38 20.75 19.98
C LYS A 13 25.77 20.33 18.56
N GLU A 14 26.98 19.80 18.39
CA GLU A 14 27.48 19.23 17.13
C GLU A 14 26.56 18.11 16.61
N TYR A 15 26.42 18.07 15.28
CA TYR A 15 25.63 17.08 14.53
C TYR A 15 26.44 15.79 14.37
N ASP A 16 26.05 14.71 15.05
CA ASP A 16 26.65 13.38 14.85
C ASP A 16 25.65 12.46 14.15
N PHE A 17 25.88 12.23 12.86
CA PHE A 17 25.07 11.32 12.03
C PHE A 17 25.40 9.84 12.27
N SER A 18 26.51 9.54 12.96
CA SER A 18 27.03 8.18 13.14
C SER A 18 26.51 7.46 14.38
N ASN A 19 25.94 8.19 15.35
CA ASN A 19 25.41 7.60 16.58
C ASN A 19 24.16 8.34 17.13
N PRO A 20 23.03 8.31 16.38
CA PRO A 20 21.84 9.10 16.73
C PRO A 20 21.26 8.76 18.11
N ILE A 21 21.39 7.52 18.58
CA ILE A 21 20.50 6.95 19.61
C ILE A 21 20.79 7.42 21.03
N LYS A 22 22.06 7.42 21.49
CA LYS A 22 22.32 7.45 22.95
C LYS A 22 22.31 8.84 23.60
N LYS A 23 22.53 9.92 22.83
CA LYS A 23 22.64 11.29 23.38
C LYS A 23 21.43 12.18 23.08
N HIS A 24 20.66 11.87 22.03
CA HIS A 24 19.62 12.75 21.50
C HIS A 24 18.20 12.41 21.98
N PHE A 25 17.94 11.14 22.34
CA PHE A 25 16.59 10.61 22.58
C PHE A 25 16.20 10.46 24.06
N LYS A 26 16.94 11.05 25.00
CA LYS A 26 16.58 11.04 26.43
C LYS A 26 15.63 12.19 26.76
N ASN A 27 14.63 11.89 27.60
CA ASN A 27 13.66 12.86 28.13
C ASN A 27 12.88 13.58 27.01
N LEU A 28 12.06 12.86 26.27
CA LEU A 28 11.28 13.42 25.16
C LEU A 28 9.87 13.89 25.55
N ASN A 29 9.43 13.49 26.74
CA ASN A 29 8.11 13.74 27.31
C ASN A 29 8.25 14.12 28.79
N TYR A 30 7.37 15.00 29.27
CA TYR A 30 7.42 15.60 30.59
C TYR A 30 6.03 15.78 31.17
N LYS A 31 5.90 15.63 32.49
CA LYS A 31 4.64 15.90 33.21
C LYS A 31 4.39 17.38 33.48
N ASN A 32 5.44 18.20 33.45
CA ASN A 32 5.39 19.61 33.77
C ASN A 32 6.01 20.42 32.61
N LYS A 33 5.34 21.50 32.20
CA LYS A 33 5.71 22.33 31.06
C LYS A 33 7.03 23.06 31.28
N GLU A 34 7.24 23.65 32.45
CA GLU A 34 8.49 24.34 32.79
C GLU A 34 9.70 23.39 32.67
N THR A 35 9.54 22.15 33.14
CA THR A 35 10.58 21.11 33.01
C THR A 35 10.84 20.76 31.55
N CYS A 36 9.80 20.71 30.72
CA CYS A 36 9.94 20.52 29.27
C CYS A 36 10.72 21.68 28.64
N LEU A 37 10.33 22.93 28.92
CA LEU A 37 10.98 24.14 28.40
C LEU A 37 12.46 24.21 28.80
N ASN A 38 12.78 23.87 30.04
CA ASN A 38 14.16 23.83 30.55
C ASN A 38 15.05 22.77 29.88
N ASN A 39 14.45 21.78 29.21
CA ASN A 39 15.15 20.72 28.49
C ASN A 39 14.90 20.74 26.97
N HIS A 40 14.25 21.79 26.47
CA HIS A 40 14.01 22.02 25.05
C HIS A 40 15.35 22.17 24.33
N ILE A 41 15.63 21.30 23.36
CA ILE A 41 16.85 21.38 22.54
C ILE A 41 16.43 21.27 21.09
N ILE A 42 16.85 22.26 20.31
CA ILE A 42 16.67 22.32 18.87
C ILE A 42 18.02 22.17 18.20
N TYR A 43 18.10 21.23 17.27
CA TYR A 43 19.24 21.03 16.40
C TYR A 43 19.09 21.87 15.14
N GLN A 44 20.17 22.54 14.75
CA GLN A 44 20.24 23.36 13.55
C GLN A 44 21.10 22.65 12.51
N HIS A 45 20.59 22.50 11.28
CA HIS A 45 21.33 21.78 10.25
C HIS A 45 22.60 22.55 9.85
N PRO A 46 23.77 21.88 9.74
CA PRO A 46 25.04 22.56 9.49
C PRO A 46 25.07 23.28 8.14
N GLU A 47 24.59 22.63 7.07
CA GLU A 47 24.58 23.20 5.72
C GLU A 47 23.32 24.03 5.42
N HIS A 48 22.30 23.92 6.26
CA HIS A 48 21.02 24.61 6.09
C HIS A 48 20.56 25.24 7.42
N PRO A 49 21.22 26.30 7.91
CA PRO A 49 21.00 26.80 9.27
C PRO A 49 19.58 27.30 9.56
N LYS A 50 18.75 27.54 8.53
CA LYS A 50 17.34 27.89 8.71
C LYS A 50 16.47 26.67 9.08
N LEU A 51 16.93 25.47 8.75
CA LEU A 51 16.25 24.22 9.06
C LEU A 51 16.65 23.76 10.46
N LYS A 52 15.64 23.62 11.31
CA LYS A 52 15.76 23.32 12.72
C LYS A 52 14.78 22.22 13.09
N ALA A 53 15.19 21.30 13.95
CA ALA A 53 14.32 20.23 14.47
C ALA A 53 14.83 19.66 15.80
N ILE A 54 13.99 18.95 16.54
CA ILE A 54 14.35 18.28 17.80
C ILE A 54 15.18 17.01 17.63
N PHE A 55 15.24 16.46 16.42
CA PHE A 55 16.13 15.35 16.07
C PHE A 55 17.09 15.76 14.95
N PRO A 56 18.32 15.21 14.93
CA PRO A 56 19.13 15.24 13.72
C PRO A 56 18.37 14.66 12.54
N PHE A 57 18.42 15.32 11.39
CA PHE A 57 17.79 14.87 10.15
C PHE A 57 18.76 14.98 8.98
N ILE A 58 18.55 14.17 7.96
CA ILE A 58 19.44 14.09 6.79
C ILE A 58 18.80 14.79 5.58
N THR A 59 19.59 15.57 4.85
CA THR A 59 19.12 16.30 3.67
C THR A 59 19.66 15.81 2.32
N SER A 60 20.66 14.93 2.32
CA SER A 60 21.24 14.33 1.10
C SER A 60 20.81 12.87 0.95
N TYR A 61 20.71 12.39 -0.28
CA TYR A 61 20.38 10.98 -0.52
C TYR A 61 21.56 10.07 -0.15
N GLU A 62 22.78 10.52 -0.43
CA GLU A 62 24.02 9.79 -0.19
C GLU A 62 24.22 9.50 1.30
N ASP A 63 23.95 10.45 2.18
CA ASP A 63 24.18 10.27 3.62
C ASP A 63 23.14 9.35 4.25
N ILE A 64 21.86 9.48 3.89
CA ILE A 64 20.84 8.54 4.40
C ILE A 64 21.07 7.15 3.84
N ASN A 65 21.47 7.03 2.57
CA ASN A 65 21.82 5.76 1.98
C ASN A 65 23.02 5.13 2.70
N ARG A 66 24.05 5.92 3.08
CA ARG A 66 25.18 5.42 3.89
C ARG A 66 24.74 4.92 5.26
N VAL A 67 23.90 5.67 5.97
CA VAL A 67 23.37 5.27 7.30
C VAL A 67 22.56 3.98 7.21
N ILE A 68 21.65 3.88 6.22
CA ILE A 68 20.85 2.68 6.01
C ILE A 68 21.74 1.51 5.59
N TYR A 69 22.70 1.73 4.68
CA TYR A 69 23.60 0.70 4.21
C TYR A 69 24.52 0.16 5.31
N SER A 70 25.07 1.03 6.17
CA SER A 70 25.87 0.59 7.34
C SER A 70 25.03 -0.25 8.30
N ASN A 71 23.79 0.16 8.55
CA ASN A 71 22.87 -0.58 9.42
C ASN A 71 22.50 -1.95 8.87
N ILE A 72 22.37 -2.09 7.54
CA ILE A 72 22.13 -3.38 6.86
C ILE A 72 23.41 -4.23 6.84
N LEU A 73 24.59 -3.65 6.59
CA LEU A 73 25.87 -4.39 6.63
C LEU A 73 26.21 -4.93 8.04
N ASP A 74 25.81 -4.21 9.09
CA ASP A 74 25.91 -4.69 10.48
C ASP A 74 25.02 -5.91 10.76
N GLU A 75 24.04 -6.24 9.90
CA GLU A 75 23.36 -7.55 9.89
C GLU A 75 24.25 -8.62 9.24
N LYS A 76 24.80 -8.34 8.05
CA LYS A 76 25.59 -9.31 7.26
C LYS A 76 26.88 -9.75 7.93
N THR A 77 27.54 -8.83 8.63
CA THR A 77 28.90 -9.11 9.11
C THR A 77 28.95 -9.86 10.42
N GLY A 78 27.90 -9.87 11.27
CA GLY A 78 27.77 -10.73 12.48
C GLY A 78 28.94 -10.80 13.49
N ILE A 79 30.09 -10.20 13.19
CA ILE A 79 31.39 -10.51 13.78
C ILE A 79 31.67 -9.58 14.98
N LYS A 80 31.01 -8.43 15.08
CA LYS A 80 31.20 -7.52 16.22
C LYS A 80 30.26 -7.73 17.41
N ILE A 81 29.11 -8.39 17.24
CA ILE A 81 28.16 -8.56 18.35
C ILE A 81 28.51 -9.78 19.22
N LYS A 82 29.13 -10.83 18.66
CA LYS A 82 29.55 -12.00 19.45
C LYS A 82 30.64 -11.68 20.48
N SER A 83 31.51 -10.69 20.23
CA SER A 83 32.54 -10.24 21.19
C SER A 83 32.03 -9.22 22.22
N LEU A 84 30.85 -8.63 21.99
CA LEU A 84 30.19 -7.69 22.92
C LEU A 84 29.22 -8.42 23.85
N LEU A 85 28.54 -9.47 23.37
CA LEU A 85 27.65 -10.30 24.20
C LEU A 85 28.42 -11.15 25.22
N THR A 86 29.62 -11.66 24.87
CA THR A 86 30.51 -12.34 25.83
C THR A 86 31.01 -11.43 26.96
N LYS A 87 31.02 -10.10 26.75
CA LYS A 87 31.37 -9.12 27.79
C LYS A 87 30.18 -8.74 28.68
N ILE A 88 28.94 -8.94 28.21
CA ILE A 88 27.73 -8.59 28.96
C ILE A 88 27.25 -9.76 29.82
N ASP A 89 27.48 -11.00 29.40
CA ASP A 89 27.15 -12.19 30.21
C ASP A 89 28.06 -12.34 31.45
N ASN A 90 29.29 -11.80 31.42
CA ASN A 90 30.17 -11.74 32.59
C ASN A 90 29.82 -10.63 33.61
N ILE A 91 28.80 -9.80 33.35
CA ILE A 91 28.36 -8.71 34.26
C ILE A 91 27.03 -9.05 34.95
N LYS A 92 26.33 -10.12 34.52
CA LYS A 92 25.03 -10.52 35.09
C LYS A 92 25.07 -11.67 36.10
N SER A 93 26.23 -12.24 36.42
CA SER A 93 26.39 -13.13 37.56
C SER A 93 26.71 -12.34 38.82
N ASN A 94 25.76 -11.55 39.33
CA ASN A 94 25.67 -11.08 40.72
C ASN A 94 24.47 -10.14 40.85
N ASN A 95 23.28 -10.72 41.02
CA ASN A 95 22.19 -10.22 41.88
C ASN A 95 20.90 -10.97 41.53
N ASP A 96 20.79 -12.21 42.03
CA ASP A 96 19.51 -12.87 42.22
C ASP A 96 19.19 -12.86 43.72
N ASN A 97 18.11 -12.16 44.10
CA ASN A 97 17.27 -12.57 45.21
C ASN A 97 15.90 -11.85 45.18
N ASN A 98 14.87 -12.67 44.97
CA ASN A 98 13.48 -12.58 45.45
C ASN A 98 12.60 -11.35 45.13
N SER A 99 11.55 -11.58 44.33
CA SER A 99 10.23 -11.95 44.89
C SER A 99 9.18 -12.14 43.79
N SER A 100 8.49 -13.28 43.85
CA SER A 100 7.40 -13.68 42.99
C SER A 100 6.09 -13.02 43.42
N ARG A 101 5.57 -12.09 42.62
CA ARG A 101 4.17 -11.67 42.69
C ARG A 101 3.46 -12.04 41.38
N LYS A 102 2.61 -13.06 41.47
CA LYS A 102 1.60 -13.42 40.46
C LYS A 102 0.78 -12.19 40.09
N ARG A 103 0.97 -11.65 38.88
CA ARG A 103 0.02 -10.73 38.24
C ARG A 103 -0.81 -11.53 37.24
N SER A 104 -2.10 -11.62 37.50
CA SER A 104 -3.11 -12.12 36.57
C SER A 104 -3.08 -11.27 35.29
N SER A 105 -2.50 -11.79 34.22
CA SER A 105 -2.53 -11.15 32.91
C SER A 105 -3.86 -11.43 32.23
N ASN A 106 -4.83 -10.51 32.39
CA ASN A 106 -5.86 -10.34 31.38
C ASN A 106 -5.17 -9.81 30.12
N LYS A 107 -4.67 -10.71 29.28
CA LYS A 107 -4.04 -10.37 28.01
C LYS A 107 -5.12 -9.78 27.12
N LEU A 108 -5.07 -8.48 26.85
CA LEU A 108 -6.01 -7.82 25.97
C LEU A 108 -5.69 -8.31 24.55
N GLU A 109 -6.59 -9.10 23.95
CA GLU A 109 -6.39 -9.49 22.55
C GLU A 109 -6.79 -8.35 21.63
N LEU A 110 -5.83 -7.86 20.84
CA LEU A 110 -6.10 -6.92 19.75
C LEU A 110 -7.19 -7.49 18.84
N SER A 111 -8.16 -6.66 18.44
CA SER A 111 -9.33 -7.11 17.70
C SER A 111 -8.96 -7.85 16.41
N LYS A 112 -9.72 -8.89 16.06
CA LYS A 112 -9.57 -9.63 14.80
C LYS A 112 -9.65 -8.72 13.57
N ASP A 113 -10.48 -7.68 13.63
CA ASP A 113 -10.69 -6.74 12.53
C ASP A 113 -9.40 -5.94 12.22
N ILE A 114 -8.68 -5.47 13.25
CA ILE A 114 -7.39 -4.78 13.07
C ILE A 114 -6.35 -5.71 12.43
N ARG A 115 -6.24 -6.94 12.95
CA ARG A 115 -5.27 -7.91 12.44
C ARG A 115 -5.51 -8.18 10.96
N ASN A 116 -6.77 -8.40 10.58
CA ASN A 116 -7.15 -8.62 9.19
C ASN A 116 -6.82 -7.43 8.28
N GLU A 117 -6.97 -6.18 8.75
CA GLU A 117 -6.64 -4.99 7.98
C GLU A 117 -5.13 -4.86 7.72
N ILE A 118 -4.32 -5.03 8.77
CA ILE A 118 -2.85 -5.01 8.67
C ILE A 118 -2.38 -6.12 7.72
N ASP A 119 -2.87 -7.34 7.92
CA ASP A 119 -2.52 -8.50 7.09
C ASP A 119 -3.01 -8.31 5.64
N PHE A 120 -4.18 -7.71 5.43
CA PHE A 120 -4.70 -7.42 4.10
C PHE A 120 -3.77 -6.45 3.34
N LYS A 121 -3.33 -5.37 3.99
CA LYS A 121 -2.42 -4.38 3.39
C LYS A 121 -1.02 -4.95 3.16
N LEU A 122 -0.47 -5.72 4.10
CA LEU A 122 0.83 -6.40 3.94
C LEU A 122 0.82 -7.48 2.84
N ASN A 123 -0.36 -7.99 2.47
CA ASN A 123 -0.53 -8.92 1.35
C ASN A 123 -0.88 -8.22 0.02
N SER A 124 -0.81 -6.88 -0.03
CA SER A 124 -0.92 -6.12 -1.26
C SER A 124 0.29 -6.34 -2.16
N GLN A 125 0.12 -6.04 -3.44
CA GLN A 125 1.16 -6.29 -4.43
C GLN A 125 2.41 -5.44 -4.24
N VAL A 126 2.25 -4.22 -3.70
CA VAL A 126 3.39 -3.33 -3.44
C VAL A 126 4.33 -3.85 -2.36
N TYR A 127 3.92 -4.84 -1.56
CA TYR A 127 4.74 -5.47 -0.51
C TYR A 127 4.96 -6.96 -0.75
N GLU A 128 4.90 -7.41 -2.01
CA GLU A 128 5.03 -8.82 -2.36
C GLU A 128 6.39 -9.42 -1.92
N LEU A 129 7.49 -8.66 -2.04
CA LEU A 129 8.86 -9.14 -1.83
C LEU A 129 9.67 -8.26 -0.86
N ILE A 130 9.13 -8.00 0.33
CA ILE A 130 9.83 -7.24 1.37
C ILE A 130 11.20 -7.88 1.64
N SER A 131 12.26 -7.11 1.46
CA SER A 131 13.67 -7.54 1.62
C SER A 131 14.57 -6.32 1.86
N SER A 132 15.85 -6.52 2.17
CA SER A 132 16.81 -5.40 2.32
C SER A 132 16.86 -4.50 1.08
N ARG A 133 16.62 -5.05 -0.13
CA ARG A 133 16.54 -4.26 -1.37
C ARG A 133 15.35 -3.29 -1.36
N THR A 134 14.21 -3.73 -0.86
CA THR A 134 13.00 -2.89 -0.81
C THR A 134 13.17 -1.68 0.10
N VAL A 135 14.06 -1.75 1.10
CA VAL A 135 14.41 -0.59 1.94
C VAL A 135 14.94 0.55 1.07
N PHE A 136 15.86 0.25 0.15
CA PHE A 136 16.42 1.24 -0.78
C PHE A 136 15.41 1.72 -1.83
N ASN A 137 14.57 0.82 -2.35
CA ASN A 137 13.49 1.20 -3.27
C ASN A 137 12.56 2.24 -2.62
N THR A 138 12.20 2.00 -1.37
CA THR A 138 11.28 2.85 -0.60
C THR A 138 11.92 4.15 -0.18
N LEU A 139 13.18 4.11 0.24
CA LEU A 139 13.97 5.29 0.50
C LEU A 139 14.01 6.19 -0.74
N ASN A 140 14.37 5.65 -1.90
CA ASN A 140 14.47 6.43 -3.13
C ASN A 140 13.10 6.98 -3.54
N TYR A 141 12.04 6.19 -3.41
CA TYR A 141 10.66 6.63 -3.62
C TYR A 141 10.27 7.80 -2.71
N LEU A 142 10.43 7.65 -1.39
CA LEU A 142 10.05 8.68 -0.43
C LEU A 142 10.93 9.93 -0.55
N PHE A 143 12.24 9.77 -0.71
CA PHE A 143 13.18 10.88 -0.79
C PHE A 143 13.03 11.67 -2.09
N GLN A 144 12.96 10.99 -3.23
CA GLN A 144 12.94 11.67 -4.53
C GLN A 144 11.55 12.04 -5.00
N LYS A 145 10.54 11.21 -4.75
CA LYS A 145 9.16 11.45 -5.24
C LYS A 145 8.27 12.14 -4.22
N ILE A 146 8.41 11.79 -2.94
CA ILE A 146 7.58 12.34 -1.87
C ILE A 146 8.27 13.49 -1.11
N SER A 147 9.59 13.61 -1.20
CA SER A 147 10.48 14.59 -0.57
C SER A 147 10.88 14.36 0.89
N ASN A 148 10.21 13.50 1.67
CA ASN A 148 10.53 13.31 3.09
C ASN A 148 9.97 12.00 3.66
N GLY A 149 10.43 11.68 4.87
CA GLY A 149 9.96 10.54 5.67
C GLY A 149 10.84 10.32 6.90
N ILE A 150 10.56 9.24 7.62
CA ILE A 150 11.43 8.75 8.70
C ILE A 150 11.74 7.28 8.43
N TYR A 151 13.02 6.92 8.41
CA TYR A 151 13.45 5.52 8.45
C TYR A 151 13.56 5.07 9.90
N VAL A 152 12.93 3.94 10.25
CA VAL A 152 13.00 3.35 11.58
C VAL A 152 13.52 1.93 11.48
N GLN A 153 14.45 1.58 12.37
CA GLN A 153 14.93 0.22 12.57
C GLN A 153 14.85 -0.13 14.05
N ILE A 154 14.29 -1.30 14.35
CA ILE A 154 14.33 -1.92 15.67
C ILE A 154 15.25 -3.13 15.54
N LYS A 155 16.23 -3.23 16.43
CA LYS A 155 17.20 -4.34 16.48
C LYS A 155 17.41 -4.76 17.92
N ASN A 156 17.39 -6.05 18.21
CA ASN A 156 17.52 -6.57 19.57
C ASN A 156 16.53 -5.94 20.55
N ASN A 157 15.27 -5.75 20.13
CA ASN A 157 14.21 -5.16 20.93
C ASN A 157 14.49 -3.72 21.42
N ILE A 158 15.31 -2.94 20.70
CA ILE A 158 15.51 -1.51 20.95
C ILE A 158 15.39 -0.73 19.64
N VAL A 159 15.01 0.55 19.72
CA VAL A 159 15.01 1.44 18.56
C VAL A 159 16.46 1.72 18.16
N ALA A 160 16.94 0.98 17.15
CA ALA A 160 18.30 1.03 16.65
C ALA A 160 18.51 2.18 15.65
N SER A 161 17.46 2.67 15.01
CA SER A 161 17.53 3.87 14.19
C SER A 161 16.18 4.57 14.15
N PHE A 162 16.22 5.89 14.21
CA PHE A 162 15.10 6.79 13.96
C PHE A 162 15.67 7.98 13.20
N VAL A 163 15.56 7.95 11.88
CA VAL A 163 16.30 8.84 10.97
C VAL A 163 15.30 9.60 10.10
N PRO A 164 14.89 10.81 10.52
CA PRO A 164 14.13 11.71 9.68
C PRO A 164 14.99 12.19 8.50
N PHE A 165 14.37 12.32 7.33
CA PHE A 165 15.04 12.84 6.14
C PHE A 165 14.14 13.77 5.34
N ILE A 166 14.76 14.72 4.65
CA ILE A 166 14.09 15.68 3.79
C ILE A 166 14.96 16.06 2.60
N ASN A 167 14.46 15.89 1.39
CA ASN A 167 15.13 16.30 0.18
C ASN A 167 15.02 17.83 0.00
N THR A 168 16.11 18.54 0.29
CA THR A 168 16.19 19.99 0.13
C THR A 168 16.25 20.40 -1.35
N ASN A 169 16.77 19.52 -2.21
CA ASN A 169 16.88 19.68 -3.67
C ASN A 169 15.74 18.98 -4.43
N PHE A 170 14.56 18.88 -3.81
CA PHE A 170 13.41 18.19 -4.38
C PHE A 170 12.95 18.85 -5.70
N ILE A 171 12.77 18.01 -6.72
CA ILE A 171 12.19 18.38 -8.01
C ILE A 171 11.01 17.45 -8.25
N ASN A 172 9.83 18.02 -8.45
CA ASN A 172 8.64 17.26 -8.79
C ASN A 172 8.52 17.02 -10.30
N ASN A 173 7.69 16.07 -10.67
CA ASN A 173 7.40 15.71 -12.06
C ASN A 173 5.98 16.08 -12.49
N TRP A 174 5.33 17.01 -11.79
CA TRP A 174 3.93 17.37 -12.00
C TRP A 174 3.67 18.89 -12.06
N GLY A 175 4.69 19.73 -11.91
CA GLY A 175 4.57 21.19 -11.94
C GLY A 175 3.96 21.70 -13.26
N HIS A 176 4.24 21.02 -14.36
CA HIS A 176 3.64 21.26 -15.67
C HIS A 176 2.14 20.95 -15.75
N LEU A 177 1.61 20.10 -14.86
CA LEU A 177 0.18 19.77 -14.79
C LEU A 177 -0.63 20.83 -14.07
N ILE A 178 -0.01 21.64 -13.21
CA ILE A 178 -0.70 22.66 -12.42
C ILE A 178 -1.14 23.81 -13.33
N LYS A 179 -2.44 24.04 -13.44
CA LYS A 179 -3.02 25.17 -14.17
C LYS A 179 -3.49 26.26 -13.21
N LEU A 180 -3.17 27.52 -13.52
CA LEU A 180 -3.74 28.67 -12.83
C LEU A 180 -5.20 28.89 -13.24
N PRO A 181 -6.01 29.53 -12.38
CA PRO A 181 -7.33 30.03 -12.76
C PRO A 181 -7.24 30.93 -13.99
N LYS A 182 -8.27 30.88 -14.83
CA LYS A 182 -8.29 31.59 -16.13
C LYS A 182 -8.20 33.11 -15.99
N GLU A 183 -8.58 33.65 -14.83
CA GLU A 183 -8.54 35.07 -14.51
C GLU A 183 -7.11 35.60 -14.25
N TYR A 184 -6.13 34.73 -13.99
CA TYR A 184 -4.74 35.12 -13.74
C TYR A 184 -3.83 34.67 -14.88
N LYS A 185 -3.05 35.59 -15.44
CA LYS A 185 -2.13 35.29 -16.54
C LYS A 185 -0.86 34.60 -16.07
N ASN A 186 -0.44 34.86 -14.83
CA ASN A 186 0.81 34.36 -14.25
C ASN A 186 0.71 34.26 -12.71
N LEU A 187 1.75 33.69 -12.09
CA LEU A 187 1.82 33.49 -10.64
C LEU A 187 1.87 34.82 -9.87
N ASP A 188 2.50 35.85 -10.43
CA ASP A 188 2.63 37.14 -9.76
C ASP A 188 1.26 37.80 -9.59
N GLU A 189 0.44 37.80 -10.65
CA GLU A 189 -0.95 38.28 -10.58
C GLU A 189 -1.78 37.49 -9.54
N TYR A 190 -1.67 36.17 -9.53
CA TYR A 190 -2.38 35.31 -8.56
C TYR A 190 -1.95 35.64 -7.12
N TYR A 191 -0.65 35.70 -6.83
CA TYR A 191 -0.18 35.95 -5.48
C TYR A 191 -0.40 37.41 -5.04
N GLN A 192 -0.39 38.38 -5.95
CA GLN A 192 -0.81 39.75 -5.63
C GLN A 192 -2.28 39.80 -5.23
N ALA A 193 -3.17 39.11 -5.96
CA ALA A 193 -4.58 39.01 -5.60
C ALA A 193 -4.78 38.30 -4.25
N LYS A 194 -4.08 37.18 -4.02
CA LYS A 194 -4.12 36.43 -2.75
C LYS A 194 -3.62 37.26 -1.56
N LYS A 195 -2.52 37.99 -1.71
CA LYS A 195 -1.99 38.89 -0.67
C LYS A 195 -3.00 39.97 -0.28
N LYS A 196 -3.66 40.57 -1.28
CA LYS A 196 -4.74 41.55 -1.06
C LYS A 196 -5.93 40.92 -0.35
N GLU A 197 -6.30 39.70 -0.74
CA GLU A 197 -7.44 38.97 -0.17
C GLU A 197 -7.27 38.59 1.30
N PHE A 198 -6.07 38.14 1.70
CA PHE A 198 -5.76 37.77 3.09
C PHE A 198 -5.13 38.91 3.90
N ASN A 199 -4.97 40.10 3.30
CA ASN A 199 -4.32 41.26 3.91
C ASN A 199 -2.95 40.93 4.53
N THR A 200 -2.11 40.19 3.81
CA THR A 200 -0.79 39.76 4.27
C THR A 200 0.23 39.74 3.14
N GLU A 201 1.43 40.25 3.42
CA GLU A 201 2.59 40.16 2.51
C GLU A 201 3.38 38.84 2.68
N GLY A 202 2.98 38.01 3.64
CA GLY A 202 3.76 36.85 4.10
C GLY A 202 3.84 35.67 3.13
N PHE A 203 3.02 35.64 2.08
CA PHE A 203 3.03 34.53 1.12
C PHE A 203 4.31 34.51 0.29
N LYS A 204 5.01 33.38 0.38
CA LYS A 204 6.21 33.10 -0.42
C LYS A 204 5.89 32.01 -1.41
N TYR A 205 6.36 32.18 -2.64
CA TYR A 205 6.25 31.20 -3.71
C TYR A 205 7.53 31.20 -4.55
N LEU A 206 7.76 30.09 -5.26
CA LEU A 206 8.81 29.93 -6.25
C LEU A 206 8.17 29.99 -7.65
N ASN A 207 8.74 30.78 -8.56
CA ASN A 207 8.25 30.87 -9.94
C ASN A 207 8.36 29.53 -10.69
N ASN A 208 9.40 28.75 -10.39
CA ASN A 208 9.53 27.41 -10.92
C ASN A 208 8.65 26.42 -10.12
N ARG A 209 7.55 25.99 -10.75
CA ARG A 209 6.60 25.01 -10.20
C ARG A 209 7.20 23.64 -9.97
N ASP A 210 8.29 23.28 -10.64
CA ASP A 210 8.95 21.99 -10.45
C ASP A 210 9.65 21.89 -9.08
N LEU A 211 9.84 23.03 -8.39
CA LEU A 211 10.39 23.07 -7.02
C LEU A 211 9.31 22.98 -5.93
N TRP A 212 8.03 22.94 -6.32
CA TRP A 212 6.91 22.86 -5.38
C TRP A 212 6.77 21.46 -4.80
N ARG A 213 6.19 21.36 -3.60
CA ARG A 213 5.86 20.09 -2.94
C ARG A 213 4.35 19.94 -2.84
N ALA A 214 3.85 18.70 -2.75
CA ALA A 214 2.42 18.45 -2.62
C ALA A 214 2.09 17.31 -1.66
N SER A 215 0.91 17.37 -1.06
CA SER A 215 0.23 16.27 -0.38
C SER A 215 -1.17 16.14 -0.97
N ASN A 216 -1.32 15.29 -1.99
CA ASN A 216 -2.54 15.18 -2.79
C ASN A 216 -3.03 16.55 -3.31
N CYS A 217 -4.08 17.14 -2.74
CA CYS A 217 -4.61 18.43 -3.15
C CYS A 217 -3.87 19.63 -2.57
N LEU A 218 -3.07 19.46 -1.51
CA LEU A 218 -2.34 20.55 -0.86
C LEU A 218 -1.04 20.85 -1.59
N ILE A 219 -0.83 22.10 -1.99
CA ILE A 219 0.37 22.56 -2.68
C ILE A 219 1.20 23.48 -1.76
N GLN A 220 2.49 23.21 -1.68
CA GLN A 220 3.49 24.03 -1.01
C GLN A 220 4.34 24.71 -2.06
N THR A 221 4.11 26.00 -2.26
CA THR A 221 4.70 26.79 -3.34
C THR A 221 5.96 27.56 -2.94
N GLY A 222 6.12 27.84 -1.64
CA GLY A 222 7.27 28.55 -1.10
C GLY A 222 8.54 27.68 -0.99
N PRO A 223 9.70 28.33 -0.79
CA PRO A 223 10.92 27.61 -0.45
C PRO A 223 10.75 26.86 0.86
N LEU A 224 11.52 25.78 1.04
CA LEU A 224 11.57 25.05 2.30
C LEU A 224 12.20 25.95 3.38
N ALA A 225 11.35 26.64 4.13
CA ALA A 225 11.76 27.62 5.12
C ALA A 225 11.97 27.01 6.51
N SER A 226 11.26 25.93 6.83
CA SER A 226 11.32 25.21 8.10
C SER A 226 10.97 23.73 7.91
N ILE A 227 11.29 22.93 8.91
CA ILE A 227 10.84 21.54 9.01
C ILE A 227 9.71 21.52 10.04
N ASN A 228 8.65 20.79 9.75
CA ASN A 228 7.63 20.49 10.74
C ASN A 228 8.01 19.19 11.45
N ASP A 229 8.61 19.33 12.63
CA ASP A 229 9.00 18.24 13.51
C ASP A 229 8.00 18.02 14.66
N ALA A 230 6.82 18.68 14.59
CA ALA A 230 5.85 18.81 15.66
C ALA A 230 5.23 17.50 16.15
N TYR A 231 5.74 16.33 15.73
CA TYR A 231 5.24 15.02 16.13
C TYR A 231 6.30 13.93 16.28
N TRP A 232 7.58 14.25 16.05
CA TRP A 232 8.62 13.22 16.01
C TRP A 232 8.87 12.60 17.40
N ALA A 233 8.72 13.39 18.47
CA ALA A 233 8.93 12.93 19.85
C ALA A 233 7.87 11.91 20.28
N GLU A 234 6.62 12.17 19.93
CA GLU A 234 5.46 11.31 20.19
C GLU A 234 5.62 9.98 19.46
N MET A 235 5.97 10.03 18.17
CA MET A 235 6.23 8.83 17.36
C MET A 235 7.34 7.97 17.97
N TYR A 236 8.49 8.57 18.29
CA TYR A 236 9.58 7.85 18.91
C TYR A 236 9.17 7.26 20.27
N ASN A 237 8.49 8.04 21.11
CA ASN A 237 8.07 7.60 22.44
C ASN A 237 7.09 6.42 22.39
N MET A 238 6.14 6.41 21.45
CA MET A 238 5.26 5.26 21.24
C MET A 238 6.03 3.98 20.89
N ILE A 239 7.01 4.08 19.98
CA ILE A 239 7.80 2.93 19.51
C ILE A 239 8.73 2.44 20.63
N GLU A 240 9.41 3.36 21.31
CA GLU A 240 10.31 3.04 22.43
C GLU A 240 9.54 2.36 23.57
N LEU A 241 8.39 2.90 23.97
CA LEU A 241 7.55 2.29 25.00
C LEU A 241 7.04 0.92 24.57
N THR A 242 6.78 0.71 23.27
CA THR A 242 6.42 -0.61 22.73
C THR A 242 7.55 -1.61 22.94
N CYS A 243 8.79 -1.27 22.60
CA CYS A 243 9.98 -2.10 22.83
C CYS A 243 10.24 -2.39 24.32
N GLN A 244 9.86 -1.46 25.22
CA GLN A 244 9.97 -1.68 26.67
C GLN A 244 8.90 -2.63 27.22
N LYS A 245 7.67 -2.56 26.68
CA LYS A 245 6.53 -3.37 27.17
C LYS A 245 6.41 -4.74 26.51
N HIS A 246 6.87 -4.87 25.28
CA HIS A 246 6.72 -6.07 24.47
C HIS A 246 8.06 -6.48 23.87
N LYS A 247 8.24 -7.78 23.62
CA LYS A 247 9.36 -8.25 22.81
C LYS A 247 9.04 -8.03 21.34
N VAL A 248 9.74 -7.09 20.73
CA VAL A 248 9.67 -6.74 19.31
C VAL A 248 10.85 -7.40 18.59
N GLU A 249 10.53 -8.06 17.47
CA GLU A 249 11.51 -8.70 16.59
C GLU A 249 12.23 -7.64 15.75
N ASP A 250 13.35 -8.03 15.14
CA ASP A 250 14.11 -7.11 14.28
C ASP A 250 13.24 -6.71 13.08
N VAL A 251 13.14 -5.40 12.84
CA VAL A 251 12.22 -4.86 11.84
C VAL A 251 12.64 -3.48 11.36
N GLU A 252 12.42 -3.20 10.07
CA GLU A 252 12.54 -1.89 9.46
C GLU A 252 11.21 -1.46 8.84
N PHE A 253 11.00 -0.16 8.78
CA PHE A 253 9.84 0.45 8.13
C PHE A 253 10.08 1.95 7.92
N PHE A 254 9.20 2.57 7.13
CA PHE A 254 9.21 4.01 6.91
C PHE A 254 7.95 4.64 7.47
N ILE A 255 8.05 5.86 7.99
CA ILE A 255 6.90 6.68 8.38
C ILE A 255 6.77 7.84 7.40
N ASN A 256 5.58 7.96 6.80
CA ASN A 256 5.17 9.11 6.01
C ASN A 256 4.75 10.25 6.96
N LEU A 257 5.24 11.46 6.67
CA LEU A 257 4.99 12.67 7.44
C LEU A 257 3.78 13.48 6.94
N ARG A 258 3.16 13.08 5.83
CA ARG A 258 2.00 13.77 5.25
C ARG A 258 0.70 13.24 5.85
N HIS A 259 -0.34 14.07 5.85
CA HIS A 259 -1.69 13.66 6.28
C HIS A 259 -2.30 12.59 5.36
N PHE A 260 -1.99 12.64 4.07
CA PHE A 260 -2.46 11.70 3.06
C PHE A 260 -1.50 10.52 2.90
N PRO A 261 -1.99 9.30 2.67
CA PRO A 261 -1.16 8.15 2.30
C PRO A 261 -0.45 8.39 0.95
N VAL A 262 0.67 7.71 0.73
CA VAL A 262 1.60 8.04 -0.37
C VAL A 262 1.94 6.88 -1.29
N LEU A 263 1.48 5.66 -1.04
CA LEU A 263 1.73 4.50 -1.90
C LEU A 263 0.44 3.75 -2.19
N LYS A 264 0.03 3.71 -3.45
CA LYS A 264 -1.16 2.96 -3.87
C LYS A 264 -0.86 1.50 -4.19
N ASN A 265 -1.84 0.64 -3.91
CA ASN A 265 -1.76 -0.81 -4.11
C ASN A 265 -1.64 -1.23 -5.59
N ASP A 266 -2.05 -0.36 -6.51
CA ASP A 266 -2.15 -0.61 -7.95
C ASP A 266 -1.00 0.01 -8.77
N PHE A 267 0.03 0.55 -8.10
CA PHE A 267 1.15 1.25 -8.75
C PHE A 267 0.72 2.49 -9.57
N THR A 268 -0.37 3.15 -9.18
CA THR A 268 -0.76 4.47 -9.72
C THR A 268 -0.25 5.62 -8.85
N GLU A 269 -0.22 6.82 -9.41
CA GLU A 269 0.19 8.04 -8.70
C GLU A 269 -0.72 8.30 -7.47
N PRO A 270 -0.15 8.67 -6.30
CA PRO A 270 -0.94 8.84 -5.07
C PRO A 270 -1.71 10.17 -5.00
N PHE A 271 -1.32 11.18 -5.79
CA PHE A 271 -1.90 12.53 -5.75
C PHE A 271 -2.95 12.73 -6.85
N ASN A 272 -4.10 12.08 -6.69
CA ASN A 272 -5.21 12.09 -7.67
C ASN A 272 -5.64 13.49 -8.08
N ASN A 273 -5.62 14.45 -7.16
CA ASN A 273 -6.00 15.82 -7.45
C ASN A 273 -5.07 16.51 -8.46
N ILE A 274 -3.82 16.05 -8.58
CA ILE A 274 -2.80 16.57 -9.49
C ILE A 274 -2.72 15.71 -10.75
N PHE A 275 -2.53 14.40 -10.61
CA PHE A 275 -2.33 13.51 -11.76
C PHE A 275 -3.65 13.12 -12.43
N GLY A 276 -4.75 13.08 -11.69
CA GLY A 276 -5.98 12.39 -12.09
C GLY A 276 -6.04 10.97 -11.52
N ASN A 277 -7.15 10.29 -11.78
CA ASN A 277 -7.35 8.90 -11.37
C ASN A 277 -6.65 7.95 -12.35
N ASP A 278 -6.25 6.79 -11.86
CA ASP A 278 -5.70 5.67 -12.65
C ASP A 278 -4.41 5.99 -13.46
N VAL A 279 -3.70 7.07 -13.14
CA VAL A 279 -2.41 7.40 -13.80
C VAL A 279 -1.31 6.50 -13.26
N PRO A 280 -0.63 5.67 -14.08
CA PRO A 280 0.48 4.84 -13.62
C PRO A 280 1.60 5.66 -13.00
N LEU A 281 2.29 5.09 -12.02
CA LEU A 281 3.43 5.73 -11.38
C LEU A 281 4.53 6.02 -12.41
N THR A 282 4.77 7.30 -12.66
CA THR A 282 5.60 7.80 -13.77
C THR A 282 7.09 7.82 -13.46
N SER A 283 7.48 7.68 -12.20
CA SER A 283 8.86 7.70 -11.72
C SER A 283 8.98 6.90 -10.42
N TYR A 284 10.15 6.31 -10.17
CA TYR A 284 10.42 5.49 -8.98
C TYR A 284 9.44 4.31 -8.83
N LEU A 285 9.03 3.75 -9.97
CA LEU A 285 8.21 2.53 -10.06
C LEU A 285 9.10 1.32 -9.81
N TYR A 286 8.85 0.64 -8.70
CA TYR A 286 9.52 -0.59 -8.32
C TYR A 286 8.53 -1.76 -8.29
N THR A 287 9.07 -2.96 -8.39
CA THR A 287 8.29 -4.20 -8.29
C THR A 287 7.72 -4.42 -6.89
N SER A 288 8.46 -4.01 -5.86
CA SER A 288 8.05 -4.06 -4.45
C SER A 288 8.74 -2.94 -3.67
N TYR A 289 8.04 -2.52 -2.61
CA TYR A 289 8.43 -1.53 -1.63
C TYR A 289 8.52 -2.20 -0.25
N HIS A 290 9.09 -1.47 0.68
CA HIS A 290 9.18 -1.76 2.10
C HIS A 290 8.03 -1.02 2.79
N PRO A 291 7.48 -1.52 3.90
CA PRO A 291 6.28 -0.93 4.50
C PRO A 291 6.40 0.56 4.84
N ILE A 292 5.43 1.33 4.36
CA ILE A 292 5.24 2.75 4.69
C ILE A 292 4.05 2.87 5.63
N LEU A 293 4.23 3.59 6.73
CA LEU A 293 3.23 3.83 7.75
C LEU A 293 2.70 5.27 7.63
N SER A 294 1.38 5.44 7.64
CA SER A 294 0.69 6.74 7.54
C SER A 294 -0.35 6.87 8.64
N VAL A 295 -0.68 8.10 9.07
CA VAL A 295 -1.76 8.32 10.07
C VAL A 295 -3.14 8.01 9.50
N SER A 296 -3.29 8.06 8.18
CA SER A 296 -4.52 7.76 7.47
C SER A 296 -4.26 6.90 6.24
N THR A 297 -5.25 6.09 5.86
CA THR A 297 -5.18 5.20 4.68
C THR A 297 -6.59 4.88 4.16
N ASN A 298 -6.69 4.15 3.04
CA ASN A 298 -7.91 3.45 2.63
C ASN A 298 -7.55 2.21 1.81
N ASP A 299 -8.54 1.49 1.26
CA ASP A 299 -8.33 0.22 0.56
C ASP A 299 -7.50 0.36 -0.73
N ASN A 300 -7.41 1.57 -1.30
CA ASN A 300 -6.60 1.83 -2.49
C ASN A 300 -5.10 2.03 -2.17
N PHE A 301 -4.76 2.28 -0.90
CA PHE A 301 -3.39 2.53 -0.46
C PHE A 301 -2.77 1.34 0.26
N GLY A 302 -1.47 1.14 0.02
CA GLY A 302 -0.63 0.17 0.72
C GLY A 302 -0.13 0.69 2.06
N ASP A 303 -0.21 2.00 2.32
CA ASP A 303 0.18 2.57 3.60
C ASP A 303 -0.54 1.90 4.78
N LEU A 304 0.22 1.48 5.79
CA LEU A 304 -0.27 0.89 7.04
C LEU A 304 -0.58 1.99 8.04
N THR A 305 -1.73 1.92 8.72
CA THR A 305 -2.07 2.92 9.73
C THR A 305 -1.26 2.76 11.00
N TYR A 306 -0.96 3.87 11.67
CA TYR A 306 -0.42 3.87 13.03
C TYR A 306 -1.16 4.86 13.94
N PRO A 307 -1.13 4.67 15.27
CA PRO A 307 -1.68 5.61 16.23
C PRO A 307 -1.08 7.00 16.08
N SER A 308 -1.94 8.02 15.98
CA SER A 308 -1.48 9.36 15.66
C SER A 308 -0.75 10.00 16.87
N PRO A 309 0.17 10.94 16.63
CA PRO A 309 0.76 11.77 17.68
C PRO A 309 -0.29 12.48 18.56
N ASP A 310 -1.39 12.94 17.97
CA ASP A 310 -2.51 13.55 18.70
C ASP A 310 -3.21 12.55 19.62
N ASP A 311 -3.39 11.30 19.17
CA ASP A 311 -3.90 10.21 20.02
C ASP A 311 -2.97 10.00 21.21
N TRP A 312 -1.66 10.04 20.98
CA TRP A 312 -0.66 9.85 22.02
C TRP A 312 -0.70 10.97 23.06
N ARG A 313 -0.71 12.23 22.62
CA ARG A 313 -0.89 13.41 23.49
C ARG A 313 -2.18 13.30 24.32
N LEU A 314 -3.28 12.85 23.71
CA LEU A 314 -4.57 12.66 24.38
C LEU A 314 -4.51 11.57 25.46
N ILE A 315 -3.78 10.47 25.19
CA ILE A 315 -3.64 9.31 26.08
C ILE A 315 -2.69 9.58 27.25
N THR A 316 -1.51 10.16 26.97
CA THR A 316 -0.45 10.34 27.97
C THR A 316 -0.68 11.54 28.86
N LYS A 317 -1.30 12.60 28.32
CA LYS A 317 -1.44 13.90 29.01
C LYS A 317 -0.06 14.42 29.46
N GLU A 318 0.94 14.32 28.59
CA GLU A 318 2.30 14.80 28.81
C GLU A 318 2.68 15.86 27.78
N PHE A 319 3.62 16.74 28.14
CA PHE A 319 4.24 17.71 27.25
C PHE A 319 5.39 17.06 26.49
N TYR A 320 5.54 17.35 25.21
CA TYR A 320 6.61 16.79 24.37
C TYR A 320 7.62 17.85 23.97
N ARG A 321 8.87 17.43 23.74
CA ARG A 321 10.02 18.33 23.59
C ARG A 321 10.01 19.22 22.34
N ASN A 322 9.26 18.86 21.31
CA ASN A 322 9.02 19.63 20.09
C ASN A 322 8.58 21.07 20.39
N ASP A 323 7.46 21.23 21.08
CA ASP A 323 6.83 22.53 21.32
C ASP A 323 6.51 22.76 22.80
N CYS A 324 6.70 21.75 23.65
CA CYS A 324 6.29 21.76 25.06
C CYS A 324 4.82 22.15 25.25
N THR A 325 3.98 21.73 24.30
CA THR A 325 2.54 21.93 24.33
C THR A 325 1.80 20.59 24.33
N ASN A 326 0.59 20.61 24.88
CA ASN A 326 -0.37 19.53 24.72
C ASN A 326 -1.76 20.14 24.94
N ASP A 327 -2.54 20.25 23.86
CA ASP A 327 -3.87 20.86 23.86
C ASP A 327 -4.90 20.12 24.74
N TYR A 328 -4.52 18.93 25.24
CA TYR A 328 -5.37 18.10 26.07
C TYR A 328 -5.00 18.14 27.57
N ILE A 329 -4.05 18.98 27.98
CA ILE A 329 -3.67 19.24 29.39
C ILE A 329 -4.20 20.61 29.81
N ASN A 330 -4.69 20.71 31.03
CA ASN A 330 -4.98 22.01 31.65
C ASN A 330 -3.71 22.54 32.30
N ASP A 331 -3.14 23.61 31.77
CA ASP A 331 -1.93 24.25 32.28
C ASP A 331 -2.29 25.54 33.04
N PRO A 332 -2.26 25.54 34.39
CA PRO A 332 -2.63 26.70 35.19
C PRO A 332 -1.64 27.87 35.08
N ASP A 333 -0.41 27.63 34.62
CA ASP A 333 0.66 28.64 34.54
C ASP A 333 0.71 29.36 33.18
N GLN A 334 -0.31 29.19 32.32
CA GLN A 334 -0.47 30.04 31.13
C GLN A 334 -0.99 31.43 31.49
N GLU A 335 -0.11 32.29 32.00
CA GLU A 335 -0.18 33.74 31.75
C GLU A 335 0.24 34.02 30.30
N ASP A 336 -0.50 33.51 29.31
CA ASP A 336 -0.29 33.88 27.91
C ASP A 336 -1.10 35.15 27.61
N SER A 337 -0.48 36.14 26.96
CA SER A 337 -1.07 37.44 26.62
C SER A 337 -2.16 37.35 25.54
N ASP A 338 -2.41 36.16 25.02
CA ASP A 338 -3.47 35.83 24.07
C ASP A 338 -4.59 35.06 24.78
N ALA A 339 -5.67 35.76 25.14
CA ALA A 339 -6.82 35.21 25.85
C ALA A 339 -7.55 34.07 25.10
N SER A 340 -7.19 33.81 23.83
CA SER A 340 -7.79 32.77 22.98
C SER A 340 -7.40 31.33 23.32
N LYS A 341 -6.40 31.09 24.19
CA LYS A 341 -5.87 29.74 24.49
C LYS A 341 -6.03 29.24 25.92
N LYS A 342 -6.81 29.92 26.77
CA LYS A 342 -7.07 29.45 28.15
C LYS A 342 -7.79 28.09 28.15
N SER A 343 -7.06 27.01 28.45
CA SER A 343 -7.64 25.67 28.66
C SER A 343 -8.55 25.69 29.89
N LYS A 344 -9.85 25.75 29.64
CA LYS A 344 -10.93 25.70 30.62
C LYS A 344 -11.09 24.27 31.14
N TYR A 345 -11.18 24.16 32.46
CA TYR A 345 -11.53 22.96 33.23
C TYR A 345 -12.41 21.98 32.43
N HIS A 346 -11.95 20.74 32.25
CA HIS A 346 -12.80 19.62 31.85
C HIS A 346 -13.76 19.30 33.00
N VAL A 347 -14.75 20.15 33.23
CA VAL A 347 -15.86 19.83 34.12
C VAL A 347 -16.60 18.68 33.47
N LYS A 348 -16.73 17.56 34.18
CA LYS A 348 -17.55 16.44 33.72
C LYS A 348 -19.01 16.87 33.78
N ILE A 349 -19.55 17.33 32.66
CA ILE A 349 -20.96 17.72 32.53
C ILE A 349 -21.80 16.46 32.29
N SER A 350 -22.81 16.24 33.14
CA SER A 350 -23.78 15.15 32.97
C SER A 350 -24.62 15.36 31.71
N TRP A 351 -25.15 14.28 31.12
CA TRP A 351 -25.95 14.35 29.89
C TRP A 351 -27.07 15.38 29.95
N ASN A 352 -27.82 15.41 31.05
CA ASN A 352 -28.95 16.32 31.26
C ASN A 352 -28.55 17.80 31.34
N ASN A 353 -27.29 18.10 31.65
CA ASN A 353 -26.78 19.47 31.77
C ASN A 353 -26.08 19.95 30.48
N LYS A 354 -25.96 19.09 29.47
CA LYS A 354 -25.42 19.46 28.16
C LYS A 354 -26.47 20.16 27.31
N LYS A 355 -26.05 21.17 26.54
CA LYS A 355 -26.88 21.88 25.56
C LYS A 355 -27.34 20.92 24.47
N ASP A 356 -28.63 20.95 24.19
CA ASP A 356 -29.29 20.05 23.24
C ASP A 356 -29.21 20.56 21.78
N ILE A 357 -27.99 20.85 21.32
CA ILE A 357 -27.66 21.40 19.99
C ILE A 357 -26.39 20.73 19.44
N ALA A 358 -26.34 20.53 18.12
CA ALA A 358 -25.18 19.95 17.42
C ALA A 358 -24.10 20.98 17.20
N TYR A 359 -22.88 20.65 17.61
CA TYR A 359 -21.80 21.62 17.70
C TYR A 359 -20.59 21.26 16.83
N PHE A 360 -20.02 22.28 16.17
CA PHE A 360 -18.80 22.17 15.38
C PHE A 360 -17.97 23.48 15.41
N ARG A 361 -16.66 23.34 15.65
CA ARG A 361 -15.65 24.42 15.55
C ARG A 361 -14.35 23.86 14.99
N ASP A 362 -14.03 24.20 13.76
CA ASP A 362 -12.75 23.83 13.16
C ASP A 362 -12.38 24.78 12.01
N ASP A 363 -11.17 24.62 11.48
CA ASP A 363 -10.72 25.37 10.31
C ASP A 363 -11.36 24.85 9.00
N THR A 364 -11.01 25.49 7.89
CA THR A 364 -11.44 25.07 6.55
C THR A 364 -10.61 23.94 5.91
N SER A 365 -10.00 23.06 6.72
CA SER A 365 -9.26 21.89 6.21
C SER A 365 -10.10 20.99 5.28
N GLY A 366 -9.42 20.26 4.39
CA GLY A 366 -10.01 19.46 3.31
C GLY A 366 -9.64 19.97 1.92
N CYS A 367 -9.95 19.24 0.84
CA CYS A 367 -9.53 19.64 -0.51
C CYS A 367 -10.41 20.72 -1.17
N GLY A 368 -11.66 20.86 -0.73
CA GLY A 368 -12.57 21.88 -1.27
C GLY A 368 -12.35 23.28 -0.70
N THR A 369 -12.79 24.29 -1.44
CA THR A 369 -12.74 25.72 -1.06
C THR A 369 -14.11 26.40 -1.01
N VAL A 370 -15.18 25.69 -1.40
CA VAL A 370 -16.56 26.20 -1.40
C VAL A 370 -17.52 25.19 -0.76
N SER A 371 -18.70 25.61 -0.33
CA SER A 371 -19.67 24.70 0.33
C SER A 371 -20.09 23.50 -0.51
N LYS A 372 -20.09 23.64 -1.85
CA LYS A 372 -20.36 22.52 -2.77
C LYS A 372 -19.38 21.36 -2.63
N ASN A 373 -18.12 21.63 -2.26
CA ASN A 373 -17.04 20.62 -2.23
C ASN A 373 -16.26 20.58 -0.91
N ASN A 374 -16.65 21.37 0.10
CA ASN A 374 -16.11 21.36 1.45
C ASN A 374 -17.24 21.21 2.46
N ASN A 375 -17.32 20.04 3.09
CA ASN A 375 -18.38 19.71 4.05
C ASN A 375 -18.38 20.59 5.29
N ARG A 376 -17.23 21.15 5.70
CA ARG A 376 -17.15 22.06 6.85
C ARG A 376 -17.84 23.38 6.54
N LEU A 377 -17.65 23.90 5.33
CA LEU A 377 -18.36 25.09 4.85
C LEU A 377 -19.86 24.83 4.67
N LYS A 378 -20.22 23.69 4.07
CA LYS A 378 -21.62 23.27 3.94
C LYS A 378 -22.33 23.16 5.29
N LEU A 379 -21.62 22.71 6.31
CA LEU A 379 -22.17 22.62 7.66
C LEU A 379 -22.49 24.01 8.25
N VAL A 380 -21.69 25.04 7.95
CA VAL A 380 -22.00 26.42 8.38
C VAL A 380 -23.27 26.93 7.70
N GLU A 381 -23.49 26.63 6.41
CA GLU A 381 -24.77 26.93 5.75
C GLU A 381 -25.96 26.22 6.42
N PHE A 382 -25.77 24.97 6.85
CA PHE A 382 -26.78 24.24 7.62
C PHE A 382 -27.04 24.86 8.99
N SER A 383 -26.01 25.39 9.66
CA SER A 383 -26.16 26.11 10.93
C SER A 383 -27.00 27.38 10.77
N LYS A 384 -26.78 28.15 9.69
CA LYS A 384 -27.64 29.32 9.36
C LYS A 384 -29.09 28.92 9.08
N LYS A 385 -29.30 27.79 8.39
CA LYS A 385 -30.64 27.31 8.02
C LYS A 385 -31.39 26.67 9.20
N TYR A 386 -30.67 26.05 10.13
CA TYR A 386 -31.23 25.33 11.27
C TYR A 386 -30.55 25.74 12.59
N PRO A 387 -30.59 27.02 12.99
CA PRO A 387 -29.82 27.55 14.12
C PRO A 387 -30.25 26.97 15.47
N SER A 388 -31.48 26.47 15.59
CA SER A 388 -31.96 25.78 16.81
C SER A 388 -31.45 24.33 16.93
N LEU A 389 -30.88 23.77 15.86
CA LEU A 389 -30.41 22.38 15.80
C LEU A 389 -28.88 22.29 15.68
N ILE A 390 -28.25 23.26 15.02
CA ILE A 390 -26.83 23.21 14.67
C ILE A 390 -26.18 24.57 14.98
N ASP A 391 -25.13 24.54 15.80
CA ASP A 391 -24.19 25.62 16.02
C ASP A 391 -22.82 25.22 15.42
N ALA A 392 -22.57 25.67 14.20
CA ALA A 392 -21.31 25.41 13.49
C ALA A 392 -20.68 26.71 13.01
N LYS A 393 -19.39 26.90 13.32
CA LYS A 393 -18.59 28.05 12.85
C LYS A 393 -17.20 27.58 12.41
N ILE A 394 -16.64 28.29 11.43
CA ILE A 394 -15.22 28.16 11.05
C ILE A 394 -14.38 29.00 11.99
N THR A 395 -13.34 28.41 12.59
CA THR A 395 -12.43 29.11 13.50
C THR A 395 -11.28 29.80 12.76
N GLN A 396 -10.85 29.25 11.63
CA GLN A 396 -9.76 29.79 10.81
C GLN A 396 -9.93 29.39 9.34
N ILE A 397 -9.60 30.30 8.42
CA ILE A 397 -9.44 29.97 7.00
C ILE A 397 -8.03 29.44 6.75
N SER A 398 -7.93 28.28 6.09
CA SER A 398 -6.65 27.76 5.63
C SER A 398 -6.10 28.61 4.48
N GLU A 399 -4.91 29.17 4.66
CA GLU A 399 -4.23 29.98 3.63
C GLU A 399 -3.45 29.11 2.61
N ARG A 400 -3.44 27.79 2.81
CA ARG A 400 -2.69 26.85 1.97
C ARG A 400 -3.28 26.78 0.57
N ASP A 401 -2.41 26.81 -0.43
CA ASP A 401 -2.81 26.62 -1.82
C ASP A 401 -3.32 25.20 -2.04
N LYS A 402 -4.40 25.08 -2.81
CA LYS A 402 -5.03 23.80 -3.15
C LYS A 402 -5.11 23.66 -4.66
N TYR A 403 -5.08 22.43 -5.13
CA TYR A 403 -5.24 22.11 -6.54
C TYR A 403 -6.24 20.97 -6.73
N ASN A 404 -7.06 21.09 -7.76
CA ASN A 404 -7.90 20.03 -8.27
C ASN A 404 -7.96 20.17 -9.79
N ASN A 405 -7.71 19.09 -10.54
CA ASN A 405 -7.75 19.09 -12.00
C ASN A 405 -9.04 19.67 -12.62
N GLU A 406 -10.19 19.62 -11.93
CA GLU A 406 -11.45 20.22 -12.39
C GLU A 406 -11.57 21.71 -12.06
N LEU A 407 -11.03 22.13 -10.91
CA LEU A 407 -11.20 23.49 -10.36
C LEU A 407 -9.94 24.35 -10.47
N GLN A 408 -8.86 23.81 -11.04
CA GLN A 408 -7.54 24.42 -11.17
C GLN A 408 -6.92 24.78 -9.81
N PHE A 409 -5.91 25.65 -9.80
CA PHE A 409 -5.22 26.12 -8.59
C PHE A 409 -6.08 27.14 -7.86
N HIS A 410 -6.40 26.93 -6.58
CA HIS A 410 -7.35 27.80 -5.87
C HIS A 410 -7.04 27.94 -4.38
N THR A 411 -7.39 29.09 -3.82
CA THR A 411 -7.45 29.37 -2.38
C THR A 411 -8.88 29.66 -1.94
N PHE A 412 -9.12 29.75 -0.63
CA PHE A 412 -10.41 30.18 -0.12
C PHE A 412 -10.69 31.63 -0.47
N ASN A 413 -11.96 31.93 -0.76
CA ASN A 413 -12.43 33.30 -0.80
C ASN A 413 -12.70 33.79 0.63
N THR A 414 -12.05 34.87 1.08
CA THR A 414 -12.22 35.40 2.45
C THR A 414 -13.60 36.05 2.69
N GLN A 415 -14.36 36.36 1.63
CA GLN A 415 -15.75 36.83 1.72
C GLN A 415 -16.68 35.85 2.46
N ILE A 416 -16.31 34.57 2.52
CA ILE A 416 -17.01 33.55 3.33
C ILE A 416 -17.04 33.96 4.81
N LEU A 417 -16.07 34.72 5.33
CA LEU A 417 -16.09 35.24 6.70
C LEU A 417 -16.99 36.46 6.86
N HIS A 418 -17.05 37.34 5.85
CA HIS A 418 -17.84 38.57 5.92
C HIS A 418 -19.35 38.30 5.97
N ASP A 419 -19.82 37.19 5.39
CA ASP A 419 -21.20 36.71 5.52
C ASP A 419 -21.46 35.96 6.84
N ASN A 420 -20.43 35.70 7.65
CA ASN A 420 -20.49 34.81 8.82
C ASN A 420 -20.35 35.49 10.19
N ASP A 421 -20.00 36.78 10.31
CA ASP A 421 -20.15 37.54 11.57
C ASP A 421 -19.95 39.06 11.37
N LYS A 422 -21.07 39.79 11.30
CA LYS A 422 -21.21 41.18 11.80
C LYS A 422 -22.23 41.19 12.96
N SER A 423 -22.31 40.10 13.72
CA SER A 423 -23.01 40.11 14.99
C SER A 423 -22.00 40.36 16.10
N ASP A 424 -22.18 41.49 16.77
CA ASP A 424 -21.71 41.73 18.13
C ASP A 424 -21.99 40.50 18.99
N ASP A 425 -20.94 39.79 19.41
CA ASP A 425 -20.84 39.32 20.78
C ASP A 425 -19.40 38.97 21.11
N SER A 426 -18.89 39.74 22.07
CA SER A 426 -17.60 39.66 22.73
C SER A 426 -17.22 38.24 23.19
N ASP A 427 -15.95 37.90 22.98
CA ASP A 427 -15.15 36.91 23.72
C ASP A 427 -15.51 35.41 23.67
N GLU A 428 -16.75 34.94 23.48
CA GLU A 428 -17.04 33.48 23.50
C GLU A 428 -16.72 32.73 22.18
N ALA A 429 -16.60 33.41 21.04
CA ALA A 429 -16.49 32.79 19.70
C ALA A 429 -15.17 32.01 19.46
N ASN A 430 -14.09 32.35 20.16
CA ASN A 430 -12.79 31.63 20.09
C ASN A 430 -12.74 30.39 21.00
N TYR A 431 -13.77 30.21 21.84
CA TYR A 431 -14.01 29.11 22.77
C TYR A 431 -14.32 27.72 22.15
N ILE A 432 -13.39 26.76 22.15
CA ILE A 432 -13.71 25.35 21.85
C ILE A 432 -14.31 24.67 23.10
N TYR A 433 -15.65 24.49 23.16
CA TYR A 433 -16.38 23.89 24.31
C TYR A 433 -17.15 22.61 23.99
N TYR A 434 -16.52 21.64 23.34
CA TYR A 434 -17.23 20.42 22.91
C TYR A 434 -17.95 19.68 24.05
N GLU A 435 -17.42 19.73 25.27
CA GLU A 435 -17.97 19.05 26.45
C GLU A 435 -19.34 19.59 26.90
N LYS A 436 -19.72 20.81 26.51
CA LYS A 436 -21.00 21.43 26.87
C LYS A 436 -22.16 20.94 26.01
N TYR A 437 -21.91 20.26 24.90
CA TYR A 437 -22.93 19.94 23.89
C TYR A 437 -23.28 18.46 23.90
N LYS A 438 -24.57 18.13 23.76
CA LYS A 438 -25.04 16.73 23.62
C LYS A 438 -24.58 16.10 22.32
N TYR A 439 -24.46 16.90 21.25
CA TYR A 439 -24.23 16.42 19.90
C TYR A 439 -22.96 17.05 19.32
N ILE A 440 -22.02 16.24 18.83
CA ILE A 440 -20.77 16.70 18.21
C ILE A 440 -20.72 16.19 16.78
N ILE A 441 -20.40 17.07 15.83
CA ILE A 441 -20.25 16.69 14.43
C ILE A 441 -18.76 16.49 14.13
N SER A 442 -18.39 15.32 13.62
CA SER A 442 -17.02 14.98 13.21
C SER A 442 -16.93 14.98 11.69
N ILE A 443 -16.05 15.81 11.14
CA ILE A 443 -15.83 15.98 9.69
C ILE A 443 -14.32 15.88 9.41
N GLN A 444 -13.96 14.95 8.53
CA GLN A 444 -12.58 14.79 8.07
C GLN A 444 -12.05 16.08 7.43
N GLY A 445 -10.78 16.39 7.72
CA GLY A 445 -10.03 17.46 7.07
C GLY A 445 -9.17 16.89 5.94
N TYR A 446 -7.86 16.87 6.17
CA TYR A 446 -6.89 16.18 5.31
C TYR A 446 -6.65 14.77 5.87
N GLY A 447 -7.07 13.72 5.16
CA GLY A 447 -7.05 12.36 5.72
C GLY A 447 -8.20 12.14 6.69
N ILE A 448 -7.90 11.91 7.97
CA ILE A 448 -8.89 11.67 9.05
C ILE A 448 -9.27 12.96 9.80
N ASP A 449 -10.21 12.84 10.75
CA ASP A 449 -10.44 13.84 11.79
C ASP A 449 -9.62 13.48 13.04
N PRO A 450 -8.52 14.21 13.35
CA PRO A 450 -7.66 13.88 14.49
C PRO A 450 -8.35 14.12 15.85
N LYS A 451 -9.46 14.89 15.90
CA LYS A 451 -10.19 15.19 17.14
C LYS A 451 -11.22 14.13 17.48
N LEU A 452 -11.53 13.19 16.57
CA LEU A 452 -12.53 12.14 16.81
C LEU A 452 -12.27 11.33 18.10
N PRO A 453 -11.05 10.88 18.40
CA PRO A 453 -10.71 10.26 19.69
C PRO A 453 -11.06 11.12 20.91
N TYR A 454 -10.78 12.42 20.84
CA TYR A 454 -11.15 13.36 21.89
C TYR A 454 -12.67 13.46 22.04
N TYR A 455 -13.43 13.55 20.93
CA TYR A 455 -14.90 13.59 20.97
C TYR A 455 -15.51 12.36 21.65
N LEU A 456 -14.94 11.16 21.42
CA LEU A 456 -15.39 9.92 22.08
C LEU A 456 -15.28 9.99 23.61
N SER A 457 -14.37 10.80 24.14
CA SER A 457 -14.16 10.95 25.59
C SER A 457 -15.22 11.81 26.29
N LEU A 458 -15.95 12.65 25.55
CA LEU A 458 -16.73 13.76 26.11
C LEU A 458 -18.12 13.38 26.67
N GLY A 459 -18.61 12.19 26.37
CA GLY A 459 -19.96 11.78 26.77
C GLY A 459 -21.04 12.49 25.98
N SER A 460 -20.71 12.83 24.74
CA SER A 460 -21.59 13.45 23.77
C SER A 460 -21.84 12.44 22.64
N LEU A 461 -23.01 12.51 22.01
CA LEU A 461 -23.33 11.72 20.83
C LEU A 461 -22.60 12.31 19.62
N ILE A 462 -21.85 11.47 18.91
CA ILE A 462 -21.07 11.89 17.75
C ILE A 462 -21.84 11.58 16.48
N PHE A 463 -22.05 12.60 15.66
CA PHE A 463 -22.48 12.50 14.28
C PHE A 463 -21.23 12.50 13.40
N ARG A 464 -20.83 11.33 12.92
CA ARG A 464 -19.61 11.17 12.13
C ARG A 464 -19.96 11.17 10.65
N VAL A 465 -19.45 12.15 9.93
CA VAL A 465 -19.64 12.26 8.48
C VAL A 465 -18.74 11.26 7.76
N ASP A 466 -19.35 10.49 6.85
CA ASP A 466 -18.64 9.53 6.01
C ASP A 466 -17.53 10.23 5.21
N GLY A 467 -16.35 9.59 5.18
CA GLY A 467 -15.14 10.12 4.58
C GLY A 467 -14.35 9.05 3.83
N GLU A 468 -13.26 9.46 3.19
CA GLU A 468 -12.48 8.61 2.28
C GLU A 468 -11.35 7.85 2.96
N TYR A 469 -10.97 8.28 4.17
CA TYR A 469 -9.81 7.77 4.87
C TYR A 469 -10.19 7.20 6.23
N ASN A 470 -9.44 6.18 6.63
CA ASN A 470 -9.54 5.54 7.92
C ASN A 470 -8.23 5.70 8.70
N GLY A 471 -8.34 5.79 10.01
CA GLY A 471 -7.24 5.68 10.97
C GLY A 471 -7.24 4.32 11.67
N TRP A 472 -6.21 4.06 12.48
CA TRP A 472 -5.97 2.76 13.12
C TRP A 472 -7.11 2.23 14.01
N TYR A 473 -7.98 3.12 14.49
CA TYR A 473 -9.07 2.81 15.41
C TYR A 473 -10.41 2.53 14.72
N ASP A 474 -10.53 2.74 13.40
CA ASP A 474 -11.84 2.77 12.75
C ASP A 474 -12.59 1.45 12.81
N ASN A 475 -11.87 0.34 12.65
CA ASN A 475 -12.43 -0.99 12.78
C ASN A 475 -12.89 -1.34 14.21
N LEU A 476 -12.46 -0.58 15.22
CA LEU A 476 -12.92 -0.72 16.61
C LEU A 476 -14.25 0.00 16.86
N LEU A 477 -14.58 1.01 16.05
CA LEU A 477 -15.76 1.84 16.22
C LEU A 477 -16.92 1.33 15.36
N LYS A 478 -18.07 1.01 15.97
CA LYS A 478 -19.22 0.46 15.25
C LYS A 478 -20.34 1.52 15.10
N PRO A 479 -20.88 1.73 13.88
CA PRO A 479 -21.96 2.68 13.64
C PRO A 479 -23.20 2.30 14.43
N TYR A 480 -23.98 3.29 14.85
CA TYR A 480 -25.14 3.22 15.75
C TYR A 480 -24.88 2.62 17.14
N LYS A 481 -23.66 2.14 17.41
CA LYS A 481 -23.23 1.69 18.74
C LYS A 481 -22.38 2.73 19.44
N HIS A 482 -21.40 3.32 18.74
CA HIS A 482 -20.48 4.31 19.30
C HIS A 482 -20.67 5.71 18.71
N TYR A 483 -21.27 5.83 17.52
CA TYR A 483 -21.53 7.09 16.83
C TYR A 483 -22.71 6.90 15.86
N ILE A 484 -23.29 8.00 15.36
CA ILE A 484 -24.28 8.00 14.27
C ILE A 484 -23.55 8.31 12.96
N PRO A 485 -23.54 7.40 11.96
CA PRO A 485 -23.00 7.72 10.64
C PRO A 485 -23.90 8.73 9.92
N VAL A 486 -23.28 9.69 9.25
CA VAL A 486 -23.93 10.72 8.44
C VAL A 486 -23.39 10.62 7.03
N LYS A 487 -24.25 10.72 6.02
CA LYS A 487 -23.81 10.65 4.61
C LYS A 487 -22.78 11.73 4.30
N LYS A 488 -21.85 11.40 3.38
CA LYS A 488 -20.78 12.30 2.94
C LYS A 488 -21.28 13.68 2.47
N ASP A 489 -22.50 13.75 1.95
CA ASP A 489 -23.10 15.00 1.46
C ASP A 489 -23.94 15.76 2.51
N LEU A 490 -23.96 15.29 3.77
CA LEU A 490 -24.75 15.81 4.89
C LEU A 490 -26.28 15.76 4.71
N SER A 491 -26.77 15.04 3.68
CA SER A 491 -28.20 15.06 3.31
C SER A 491 -29.15 14.55 4.40
N ASP A 492 -28.68 13.66 5.27
CA ASP A 492 -29.44 13.06 6.37
C ASP A 492 -29.16 13.69 7.75
N LEU A 493 -28.17 14.57 7.87
CA LEU A 493 -27.71 15.14 9.14
C LEU A 493 -28.85 15.74 9.98
N VAL A 494 -29.68 16.59 9.38
CA VAL A 494 -30.77 17.29 10.08
C VAL A 494 -31.81 16.30 10.60
N SER A 495 -32.14 15.27 9.82
CA SER A 495 -33.09 14.23 10.23
C SER A 495 -32.55 13.40 11.39
N LEU A 496 -31.24 13.09 11.37
CA LEU A 496 -30.56 12.35 12.42
C LEU A 496 -30.45 13.15 13.73
N ILE A 497 -30.24 14.47 13.67
CA ILE A 497 -30.26 15.35 14.86
C ILE A 497 -31.66 15.39 15.47
N LYS A 498 -32.71 15.56 14.64
CA LYS A 498 -34.12 15.52 15.12
C LYS A 498 -34.47 14.17 15.74
N TRP A 499 -33.99 13.08 15.16
CA TRP A 499 -34.13 11.75 15.73
C TRP A 499 -33.46 11.66 17.12
N ALA A 500 -32.22 12.15 17.26
CA ALA A 500 -31.52 12.11 18.54
C ALA A 500 -32.24 12.90 19.64
N LYS A 501 -32.77 14.09 19.32
CA LYS A 501 -33.58 14.91 20.26
C LYS A 501 -34.87 14.22 20.70
N SER A 502 -35.55 13.51 19.78
CA SER A 502 -36.78 12.75 20.10
C SER A 502 -36.51 11.41 20.79
N HIS A 503 -35.27 10.92 20.77
CA HIS A 503 -34.86 9.64 21.35
C HIS A 503 -33.70 9.83 22.34
N ASP A 504 -33.83 10.82 23.25
CA ASP A 504 -32.76 11.30 24.12
C ASP A 504 -32.05 10.19 24.92
N GLN A 505 -32.81 9.24 25.50
CA GLN A 505 -32.24 8.10 26.23
C GLN A 505 -31.39 7.18 25.33
N THR A 506 -31.81 7.00 24.07
CA THR A 506 -31.06 6.20 23.11
C THR A 506 -29.80 6.94 22.66
N ALA A 507 -29.90 8.25 22.43
CA ALA A 507 -28.77 9.12 22.14
C ALA A 507 -27.72 9.09 23.27
N GLU A 508 -28.15 9.22 24.52
CA GLU A 508 -27.29 9.10 25.71
C GLU A 508 -26.60 7.74 25.77
N LYS A 509 -27.34 6.65 25.51
CA LYS A 509 -26.78 5.29 25.50
C LYS A 509 -25.64 5.14 24.48
N ILE A 510 -25.81 5.69 23.28
CA ILE A 510 -24.77 5.66 22.23
C ILE A 510 -23.56 6.51 22.65
N ALA A 511 -23.79 7.73 23.18
CA ALA A 511 -22.74 8.59 23.71
C ALA A 511 -21.93 7.90 24.83
N ARG A 512 -22.62 7.22 25.75
CA ARG A 512 -22.00 6.45 26.84
C ARG A 512 -21.18 5.28 26.32
N ASN A 513 -21.69 4.56 25.32
CA ASN A 513 -20.94 3.49 24.67
C ASN A 513 -19.67 4.02 23.99
N ALA A 514 -19.72 5.22 23.41
CA ALA A 514 -18.56 5.91 22.85
C ALA A 514 -17.47 6.16 23.92
N GLN A 515 -17.85 6.67 25.09
CA GLN A 515 -16.91 6.85 26.21
C GLN A 515 -16.31 5.55 26.73
N ILE A 516 -17.11 4.49 26.78
CA ILE A 516 -16.64 3.15 27.15
C ILE A 516 -15.63 2.66 26.12
N ALA A 517 -15.92 2.82 24.82
CA ALA A 517 -14.99 2.48 23.75
C ALA A 517 -13.70 3.30 23.82
N PHE A 518 -13.79 4.61 24.09
CA PHE A 518 -12.62 5.48 24.30
C PHE A 518 -11.70 4.91 25.39
N LYS A 519 -12.24 4.70 26.60
CA LYS A 519 -11.46 4.16 27.73
C LYS A 519 -10.86 2.78 27.44
N LYS A 520 -11.59 1.96 26.68
CA LYS A 520 -11.15 0.61 26.31
C LYS A 520 -10.01 0.61 25.30
N TYR A 521 -10.04 1.49 24.30
CA TYR A 521 -9.15 1.41 23.14
C TYR A 521 -8.06 2.48 23.10
N PHE A 522 -8.30 3.67 23.65
CA PHE A 522 -7.36 4.78 23.65
C PHE A 522 -6.63 4.82 24.99
N ASN A 523 -5.68 3.90 25.16
CA ASN A 523 -4.78 3.84 26.31
C ASN A 523 -3.42 3.29 25.87
N GLN A 524 -2.39 3.49 26.71
CA GLN A 524 -1.03 3.08 26.37
C GLN A 524 -0.87 1.58 26.11
N ASN A 525 -1.64 0.72 26.78
CA ASN A 525 -1.51 -0.72 26.59
C ASN A 525 -2.03 -1.13 25.21
N THR A 526 -3.21 -0.66 24.81
CA THR A 526 -3.77 -0.93 23.49
C THR A 526 -2.90 -0.36 22.36
N VAL A 527 -2.36 0.85 22.52
CA VAL A 527 -1.44 1.45 21.52
C VAL A 527 -0.16 0.63 21.37
N THR A 528 0.47 0.22 22.48
CA THR A 528 1.70 -0.59 22.41
C THR A 528 1.44 -2.01 21.92
N GLU A 529 0.26 -2.60 22.20
CA GLU A 529 -0.17 -3.87 21.61
C GLU A 529 -0.40 -3.76 20.10
N TYR A 530 -1.00 -2.65 19.64
CA TYR A 530 -1.17 -2.37 18.21
C TYR A 530 0.19 -2.28 17.50
N TRP A 531 1.10 -1.46 18.04
CA TRP A 531 2.46 -1.33 17.50
C TRP A 531 3.19 -2.68 17.51
N SER A 532 3.13 -3.44 18.60
CA SER A 532 3.76 -4.75 18.69
C SER A 532 3.25 -5.70 17.59
N TYR A 533 1.93 -5.74 17.35
CA TYR A 533 1.36 -6.56 16.29
C TYR A 533 1.77 -6.08 14.89
N LEU A 534 1.69 -4.77 14.63
CA LEU A 534 2.08 -4.17 13.36
C LEU A 534 3.53 -4.49 13.01
N LEU A 535 4.44 -4.24 13.96
CA LEU A 535 5.88 -4.47 13.80
C LEU A 535 6.22 -5.94 13.60
N LYS A 536 5.59 -6.82 14.37
CA LYS A 536 5.74 -8.28 14.20
C LYS A 536 5.26 -8.72 12.81
N SER A 537 4.13 -8.20 12.35
CA SER A 537 3.57 -8.55 11.04
C SER A 537 4.48 -8.10 9.89
N ILE A 538 5.11 -6.94 10.02
CA ILE A 538 6.11 -6.46 9.06
C ILE A 538 7.35 -7.37 9.09
N SER A 539 7.89 -7.67 10.28
CA SER A 539 9.07 -8.53 10.44
C SER A 539 8.85 -9.92 9.81
N HIS A 540 7.69 -10.54 10.07
CA HIS A 540 7.33 -11.87 9.55
C HIS A 540 7.11 -11.90 8.04
N LYS A 541 6.90 -10.75 7.41
CA LYS A 541 6.73 -10.62 5.97
C LYS A 541 8.07 -10.38 5.24
N ARG A 542 9.13 -9.99 5.96
CA ARG A 542 10.48 -9.80 5.39
C ARG A 542 11.07 -11.14 4.96
N LEU A 543 11.57 -11.20 3.73
CA LEU A 543 12.25 -12.35 3.16
C LEU A 543 13.70 -12.38 3.62
N ASP A 544 14.15 -13.55 4.08
CA ASP A 544 15.57 -13.87 4.24
C ASP A 544 16.15 -14.27 2.88
N THR A 545 16.56 -13.26 2.11
CA THR A 545 17.07 -13.48 0.76
C THR A 545 18.39 -14.26 0.75
N GLU A 546 19.19 -14.16 1.82
CA GLU A 546 20.50 -14.84 1.88
C GLU A 546 20.31 -16.34 2.09
N SER A 547 19.49 -16.74 3.06
CA SER A 547 19.14 -18.16 3.25
C SER A 547 18.49 -18.74 1.99
N LEU A 548 17.59 -18.00 1.34
CA LEU A 548 16.96 -18.43 0.09
C LEU A 548 17.97 -18.63 -1.04
N ASP A 549 18.92 -17.71 -1.22
CA ASP A 549 19.96 -17.82 -2.23
C ASP A 549 20.95 -18.96 -1.94
N GLU A 550 21.37 -19.14 -0.68
CA GLU A 550 22.25 -20.23 -0.27
C GLU A 550 21.64 -21.60 -0.55
N ASP A 551 20.39 -21.80 -0.11
CA ASP A 551 19.66 -23.04 -0.34
C ASP A 551 19.47 -23.33 -1.83
N PHE A 552 19.13 -22.31 -2.61
CA PHE A 552 18.99 -22.46 -4.06
C PHE A 552 20.31 -22.72 -4.75
N ASN A 553 21.41 -22.10 -4.34
CA ASN A 553 22.74 -22.36 -4.89
C ASN A 553 23.21 -23.79 -4.58
N LYS A 554 22.94 -24.30 -3.37
CA LYS A 554 23.19 -25.69 -3.01
C LYS A 554 22.40 -26.66 -3.89
N TYR A 555 21.14 -26.36 -4.17
CA TYR A 555 20.32 -27.12 -5.13
C TYR A 555 20.88 -27.02 -6.55
N LYS A 556 21.20 -25.82 -7.03
CA LYS A 556 21.75 -25.57 -8.37
C LYS A 556 23.08 -26.29 -8.59
N ALA A 557 23.94 -26.38 -7.59
CA ALA A 557 25.20 -27.11 -7.66
C ALA A 557 25.02 -28.63 -7.88
N GLN A 558 23.87 -29.18 -7.48
CA GLN A 558 23.52 -30.59 -7.70
C GLN A 558 22.86 -30.82 -9.08
N ILE A 559 22.40 -29.75 -9.73
CA ILE A 559 21.81 -29.81 -11.06
C ILE A 559 22.92 -29.77 -12.10
N LYS A 560 23.05 -30.85 -12.89
CA LYS A 560 23.83 -30.82 -14.13
C LYS A 560 23.16 -29.87 -15.13
N ILE A 561 23.95 -29.16 -15.93
CA ILE A 561 23.44 -28.38 -17.08
C ILE A 561 22.53 -29.30 -17.90
N ILE A 562 21.31 -28.86 -18.21
CA ILE A 562 20.39 -29.62 -19.05
C ILE A 562 21.04 -29.77 -20.44
N PRO A 563 21.27 -31.00 -20.92
CA PRO A 563 21.68 -31.20 -22.29
C PRO A 563 20.53 -30.74 -23.19
N HIS A 564 20.81 -29.78 -24.06
CA HIS A 564 19.98 -29.58 -25.24
C HIS A 564 20.35 -30.67 -26.24
N VAL A 565 19.39 -31.55 -26.53
CA VAL A 565 19.58 -32.65 -27.47
C VAL A 565 19.02 -32.21 -28.81
N PRO A 566 19.87 -31.96 -29.82
CA PRO A 566 19.42 -31.61 -31.16
C PRO A 566 18.57 -32.75 -31.75
N PHE A 567 17.42 -32.41 -32.31
CA PHE A 567 16.48 -33.37 -32.88
C PHE A 567 16.19 -33.05 -34.34
N ALA A 568 16.74 -33.85 -35.27
CA ALA A 568 16.75 -33.55 -36.70
C ALA A 568 15.40 -33.79 -37.40
N ARG A 569 14.75 -34.93 -37.13
CA ARG A 569 13.50 -35.30 -37.83
C ARG A 569 12.55 -36.04 -36.90
N PRO A 570 11.41 -35.43 -36.55
CA PRO A 570 10.34 -36.09 -35.80
C PRO A 570 9.79 -37.32 -36.52
N ILE A 571 9.57 -38.40 -35.77
CA ILE A 571 8.74 -39.51 -36.24
C ILE A 571 7.30 -39.00 -36.22
N THR A 572 6.69 -38.90 -37.40
CA THR A 572 5.31 -38.39 -37.59
C THR A 572 4.33 -39.50 -37.99
N THR A 573 4.77 -40.76 -37.94
CA THR A 573 3.93 -41.94 -38.14
C THR A 573 3.22 -42.33 -36.84
N GLY A 574 1.99 -42.85 -36.92
CA GLY A 574 1.24 -43.30 -35.75
C GLY A 574 0.64 -42.17 -34.88
N ILE A 575 0.54 -40.96 -35.42
CA ILE A 575 -0.02 -39.78 -34.73
C ILE A 575 -1.50 -39.93 -34.36
N SER A 576 -2.24 -40.84 -35.01
CA SER A 576 -3.66 -41.12 -34.76
C SER A 576 -3.94 -41.64 -33.35
N SER A 577 -2.94 -42.24 -32.69
CA SER A 577 -3.04 -42.74 -31.30
C SER A 577 -2.93 -41.62 -30.24
N TYR A 578 -2.54 -40.41 -30.66
CA TYR A 578 -2.38 -39.25 -29.80
C TYR A 578 -3.44 -38.19 -30.08
N LYS A 579 -3.65 -37.31 -29.09
CA LYS A 579 -4.47 -36.11 -29.26
C LYS A 579 -3.76 -34.91 -28.70
N LEU A 580 -3.55 -33.90 -29.55
CA LEU A 580 -2.78 -32.69 -29.25
C LEU A 580 -3.70 -31.55 -28.76
N GLY A 581 -3.44 -31.01 -27.58
CA GLY A 581 -4.04 -29.76 -27.10
C GLY A 581 -3.09 -28.56 -27.30
N ILE A 582 -3.48 -27.54 -28.04
CA ILE A 582 -2.68 -26.33 -28.22
C ILE A 582 -3.27 -25.24 -27.34
N ILE A 583 -2.59 -24.91 -26.24
CA ILE A 583 -3.04 -23.92 -25.26
C ILE A 583 -2.44 -22.56 -25.61
N ILE A 584 -3.31 -21.57 -25.81
CA ILE A 584 -2.93 -20.18 -26.08
C ILE A 584 -3.42 -19.32 -24.91
N PRO A 585 -2.55 -18.99 -23.92
CA PRO A 585 -2.91 -18.03 -22.89
C PRO A 585 -3.03 -16.63 -23.52
N TYR A 586 -4.13 -15.94 -23.22
CA TYR A 586 -4.49 -14.67 -23.85
C TYR A 586 -4.88 -13.63 -22.78
N TYR A 587 -4.42 -12.39 -22.97
CA TYR A 587 -4.82 -11.23 -22.19
C TYR A 587 -5.00 -10.07 -23.15
N ASN A 588 -6.21 -9.50 -23.15
CA ASN A 588 -6.60 -8.49 -24.10
C ASN A 588 -6.12 -7.10 -23.64
N GLU A 589 -4.85 -6.76 -23.95
CA GLU A 589 -4.31 -5.44 -23.60
C GLU A 589 -4.84 -4.34 -24.53
N ASN A 590 -5.16 -4.67 -25.79
CA ASN A 590 -5.74 -3.76 -26.78
C ASN A 590 -6.28 -4.53 -28.01
N ILE A 591 -6.88 -3.79 -28.95
CA ILE A 591 -7.52 -4.35 -30.15
C ILE A 591 -6.58 -5.17 -31.06
N GLU A 592 -5.28 -4.86 -31.08
CA GLU A 592 -4.28 -5.59 -31.89
C GLU A 592 -4.07 -7.01 -31.38
N TYR A 593 -4.12 -7.22 -30.05
CA TYR A 593 -4.00 -8.55 -29.47
C TYR A 593 -5.10 -9.50 -29.95
N GLY A 594 -6.32 -9.00 -30.15
CA GLY A 594 -7.43 -9.78 -30.72
C GLY A 594 -7.17 -10.20 -32.17
N ARG A 595 -6.54 -9.32 -32.98
CA ARG A 595 -6.14 -9.64 -34.36
C ARG A 595 -5.04 -10.69 -34.40
N VAL A 596 -3.97 -10.50 -33.61
CA VAL A 596 -2.85 -11.44 -33.51
C VAL A 596 -3.32 -12.83 -33.08
N ARG A 597 -4.25 -12.90 -32.11
CA ARG A 597 -4.90 -14.16 -31.71
C ARG A 597 -5.57 -14.86 -32.89
N ASN A 598 -6.41 -14.15 -33.63
CA ASN A 598 -7.14 -14.72 -34.76
C ASN A 598 -6.19 -15.14 -35.90
N GLU A 599 -5.14 -14.36 -36.16
CA GLU A 599 -4.11 -14.69 -37.16
C GLU A 599 -3.34 -15.96 -36.79
N LEU A 600 -2.87 -16.07 -35.55
CA LEU A 600 -2.18 -17.26 -35.05
C LEU A 600 -3.08 -18.50 -35.15
N VAL A 601 -4.32 -18.42 -34.69
CA VAL A 601 -5.28 -19.53 -34.74
C VAL A 601 -5.53 -19.98 -36.18
N SER A 602 -5.80 -19.03 -37.08
CA SER A 602 -6.03 -19.30 -38.50
C SER A 602 -4.81 -19.96 -39.16
N HIS A 603 -3.62 -19.49 -38.80
CA HIS A 603 -2.36 -20.05 -39.27
C HIS A 603 -2.16 -21.49 -38.79
N LEU A 604 -2.36 -21.76 -37.50
CA LEU A 604 -2.25 -23.12 -36.95
C LEU A 604 -3.25 -24.08 -37.59
N VAL A 605 -4.52 -23.67 -37.74
CA VAL A 605 -5.54 -24.48 -38.42
C VAL A 605 -5.14 -24.80 -39.86
N LYS A 606 -4.64 -23.79 -40.59
CA LYS A 606 -4.17 -23.98 -41.98
C LYS A 606 -3.01 -24.96 -42.05
N MET A 607 -2.07 -24.91 -41.11
CA MET A 607 -0.89 -25.79 -41.11
C MET A 607 -1.22 -27.23 -40.75
N PHE A 608 -2.14 -27.47 -39.81
CA PHE A 608 -2.53 -28.83 -39.43
C PHE A 608 -3.51 -29.48 -40.41
N LYS A 609 -4.10 -28.71 -41.33
CA LYS A 609 -4.97 -29.24 -42.38
C LYS A 609 -4.29 -30.31 -43.24
N ASP A 610 -2.98 -30.23 -43.42
CA ASP A 610 -2.19 -31.18 -44.21
C ASP A 610 -1.94 -32.52 -43.48
N TYR A 611 -2.36 -32.65 -42.21
CA TYR A 611 -2.18 -33.84 -41.36
C TYR A 611 -3.52 -34.49 -41.02
N ASN A 612 -4.12 -35.20 -41.98
CA ASN A 612 -5.47 -35.76 -41.88
C ASN A 612 -5.69 -36.74 -40.70
N GLU A 613 -4.64 -37.37 -40.19
CA GLU A 613 -4.71 -38.32 -39.06
C GLU A 613 -4.54 -37.65 -37.68
N LEU A 614 -4.25 -36.33 -37.64
CA LEU A 614 -3.99 -35.62 -36.41
C LEU A 614 -5.29 -35.26 -35.68
N ASN A 615 -5.48 -35.84 -34.50
CA ASN A 615 -6.48 -35.36 -33.55
C ASN A 615 -5.93 -34.18 -32.76
N TYR A 616 -6.50 -32.98 -32.91
CA TYR A 616 -6.07 -31.83 -32.13
C TYR A 616 -7.22 -30.91 -31.67
N LYS A 617 -6.92 -30.07 -30.68
CA LYS A 617 -7.79 -29.01 -30.16
C LYS A 617 -6.99 -27.75 -29.88
N ILE A 618 -7.42 -26.61 -30.41
CA ILE A 618 -6.86 -25.31 -30.03
C ILE A 618 -7.71 -24.75 -28.89
N ILE A 619 -7.08 -24.42 -27.76
CA ILE A 619 -7.72 -23.97 -26.53
C ILE A 619 -7.16 -22.59 -26.19
N ILE A 620 -7.98 -21.56 -26.43
CA ILE A 620 -7.66 -20.19 -26.05
C ILE A 620 -8.21 -19.96 -24.65
N VAL A 621 -7.36 -19.50 -23.74
CA VAL A 621 -7.74 -19.18 -22.37
C VAL A 621 -7.43 -17.71 -22.12
N GLU A 622 -8.49 -16.91 -22.10
CA GLU A 622 -8.46 -15.46 -21.94
C GLU A 622 -8.64 -15.06 -20.48
N GLN A 623 -7.79 -14.17 -19.99
CA GLN A 623 -8.02 -13.42 -18.76
C GLN A 623 -8.95 -12.24 -19.07
N TYR A 624 -10.09 -12.19 -18.38
CA TYR A 624 -11.03 -11.08 -18.39
C TYR A 624 -10.31 -9.80 -17.97
N ASP A 625 -10.52 -8.72 -18.74
CA ASP A 625 -9.95 -7.42 -18.41
C ASP A 625 -10.70 -6.79 -17.22
N ASP A 626 -10.19 -7.07 -16.02
CA ASP A 626 -10.55 -6.37 -14.79
C ASP A 626 -9.42 -5.47 -14.29
N LYS A 627 -8.54 -5.01 -15.19
CA LYS A 627 -7.34 -4.21 -14.90
C LYS A 627 -6.29 -4.93 -14.03
N SER A 628 -6.47 -6.20 -13.68
CA SER A 628 -5.45 -6.97 -12.95
C SER A 628 -4.24 -7.29 -13.84
N LYS A 629 -3.07 -7.53 -13.24
CA LYS A 629 -1.87 -7.90 -14.03
C LYS A 629 -2.10 -9.23 -14.75
N PHE A 630 -1.44 -9.44 -15.88
CA PHE A 630 -1.50 -10.72 -16.58
C PHE A 630 -1.02 -11.88 -15.70
N ASN A 631 -1.77 -12.98 -15.64
CA ASN A 631 -1.36 -14.20 -14.94
C ASN A 631 -1.31 -15.39 -15.91
N LYS A 632 -0.16 -15.55 -16.57
CA LYS A 632 0.09 -16.65 -17.51
C LYS A 632 -0.12 -18.02 -16.86
N GLY A 633 0.31 -18.19 -15.62
CA GLY A 633 0.31 -19.49 -14.95
C GLY A 633 -1.11 -20.03 -14.71
N GLN A 634 -2.02 -19.19 -14.25
CA GLN A 634 -3.43 -19.55 -14.09
C GLN A 634 -4.08 -19.93 -15.42
N LEU A 635 -3.84 -19.15 -16.49
CA LEU A 635 -4.42 -19.40 -17.81
C LEU A 635 -3.90 -20.69 -18.44
N VAL A 636 -2.58 -20.94 -18.37
CA VAL A 636 -2.02 -22.18 -18.90
C VAL A 636 -2.58 -23.37 -18.13
N ASN A 637 -2.57 -23.34 -16.79
CA ASN A 637 -3.08 -24.45 -15.98
C ASN A 637 -4.59 -24.71 -16.20
N LEU A 638 -5.40 -23.66 -16.43
CA LEU A 638 -6.80 -23.83 -16.86
C LEU A 638 -6.89 -24.49 -18.24
N GLY A 639 -6.02 -24.12 -19.17
CA GLY A 639 -5.89 -24.78 -20.46
C GLY A 639 -5.53 -26.26 -20.34
N LEU A 640 -4.65 -26.64 -19.41
CA LEU A 640 -4.29 -28.04 -19.13
C LEU A 640 -5.53 -28.85 -18.73
N LEU A 641 -6.36 -28.28 -17.86
CA LEU A 641 -7.59 -28.91 -17.39
C LEU A 641 -8.60 -29.10 -18.52
N ILE A 642 -8.75 -28.11 -19.39
CA ILE A 642 -9.63 -28.17 -20.55
C ILE A 642 -9.10 -29.22 -21.54
N ALA A 643 -7.79 -29.25 -21.81
CA ALA A 643 -7.16 -30.24 -22.69
C ALA A 643 -7.39 -31.67 -22.17
N LYS A 644 -7.25 -31.88 -20.86
CA LYS A 644 -7.55 -33.17 -20.21
C LYS A 644 -9.01 -33.58 -20.36
N LYS A 645 -9.95 -32.65 -20.21
CA LYS A 645 -11.39 -32.91 -20.45
C LYS A 645 -11.67 -33.34 -21.90
N HIS A 646 -10.87 -32.85 -22.84
CA HIS A 646 -10.92 -33.23 -24.25
C HIS A 646 -10.15 -34.51 -24.58
N ASN A 647 -9.63 -35.23 -23.58
CA ASN A 647 -8.80 -36.42 -23.74
C ASN A 647 -7.52 -36.15 -24.57
N CYS A 648 -6.98 -34.94 -24.52
CA CYS A 648 -5.66 -34.68 -25.09
C CYS A 648 -4.58 -35.44 -24.30
N THR A 649 -3.66 -36.10 -24.98
CA THR A 649 -2.53 -36.82 -24.38
C THR A 649 -1.28 -35.95 -24.30
N HIS A 650 -1.14 -35.03 -25.24
CA HIS A 650 -0.02 -34.10 -25.35
C HIS A 650 -0.52 -32.68 -25.50
N ILE A 651 0.33 -31.74 -25.13
CA ILE A 651 0.00 -30.33 -25.13
C ILE A 651 1.13 -29.49 -25.67
N VAL A 652 0.79 -28.47 -26.45
CA VAL A 652 1.70 -27.38 -26.79
C VAL A 652 1.23 -26.13 -26.07
N ILE A 653 2.13 -25.53 -25.29
CA ILE A 653 1.90 -24.20 -24.73
C ILE A 653 2.43 -23.20 -25.75
N ASN A 654 1.53 -22.57 -26.51
CA ASN A 654 1.90 -21.64 -27.57
C ASN A 654 1.68 -20.19 -27.14
N ASN A 655 2.76 -19.43 -27.01
CA ASN A 655 2.69 -18.00 -26.78
C ASN A 655 2.02 -17.32 -27.97
N LEU A 656 1.11 -16.39 -27.67
CA LEU A 656 0.35 -15.64 -28.67
C LEU A 656 1.22 -15.04 -29.80
N ARG A 657 2.45 -14.61 -29.47
CA ARG A 657 3.36 -13.94 -30.41
C ARG A 657 4.23 -14.89 -31.24
N PHE A 658 4.22 -16.18 -30.93
CA PHE A 658 5.03 -17.17 -31.64
C PHE A 658 4.23 -17.81 -32.78
N LYS A 659 4.57 -17.45 -34.03
CA LYS A 659 4.03 -18.10 -35.24
C LYS A 659 5.02 -19.14 -35.76
N PRO A 660 4.71 -20.45 -35.68
CA PRO A 660 5.59 -21.46 -36.23
C PRO A 660 5.67 -21.35 -37.76
N THR A 661 6.86 -21.49 -38.33
CA THR A 661 7.05 -21.71 -39.78
C THR A 661 6.76 -23.17 -40.13
N LYS A 662 6.56 -23.49 -41.41
CA LYS A 662 6.28 -24.87 -41.85
C LYS A 662 7.31 -25.90 -41.36
N PRO A 663 8.63 -25.64 -41.37
CA PRO A 663 9.62 -26.58 -40.84
C PRO A 663 9.48 -26.91 -39.35
N LEU A 664 8.81 -26.07 -38.58
CA LEU A 664 8.60 -26.30 -37.15
C LEU A 664 7.41 -27.23 -36.84
N ILE A 665 6.51 -27.47 -37.79
CA ILE A 665 5.30 -28.29 -37.57
C ILE A 665 5.59 -29.73 -37.15
N PRO A 666 6.54 -30.46 -37.76
CA PRO A 666 6.87 -31.81 -37.31
C PRO A 666 7.17 -31.88 -35.80
N TYR A 667 7.72 -30.82 -35.19
CA TYR A 667 8.03 -30.77 -33.77
C TYR A 667 6.81 -30.57 -32.85
N TYR A 668 5.66 -30.14 -33.39
CA TYR A 668 4.39 -30.19 -32.65
C TYR A 668 3.87 -31.62 -32.53
N LEU A 669 4.39 -32.53 -33.37
CA LEU A 669 3.92 -33.90 -33.52
C LEU A 669 4.92 -34.93 -32.96
N SER A 670 6.03 -34.49 -32.36
CA SER A 670 7.07 -35.36 -31.78
C SER A 670 6.66 -35.96 -30.44
N PHE A 671 5.52 -36.68 -30.42
CA PHE A 671 4.91 -37.23 -29.20
C PHE A 671 5.82 -38.25 -28.50
N GLU A 672 6.50 -39.11 -29.25
CA GLU A 672 7.44 -40.08 -28.70
C GLU A 672 8.62 -39.43 -27.95
N GLN A 673 9.11 -38.30 -28.46
CA GLN A 673 10.13 -37.52 -27.76
C GLN A 673 9.53 -36.83 -26.54
N ALA A 674 8.34 -36.23 -26.67
CA ALA A 674 7.63 -35.56 -25.59
C ALA A 674 7.26 -36.49 -24.42
N ASN A 675 7.11 -37.79 -24.66
CA ASN A 675 6.94 -38.82 -23.62
C ASN A 675 8.19 -38.96 -22.73
N LYS A 676 9.38 -38.68 -23.28
CA LYS A 676 10.66 -38.80 -22.57
C LYS A 676 11.06 -37.47 -21.91
N ALA A 677 10.91 -36.37 -22.64
CA ALA A 677 11.31 -35.03 -22.21
C ALA A 677 10.63 -33.94 -23.05
N PRO A 678 10.46 -32.71 -22.54
CA PRO A 678 9.84 -31.63 -23.30
C PRO A 678 10.61 -31.29 -24.58
N VAL A 679 9.87 -30.90 -25.61
CA VAL A 679 10.41 -30.44 -26.89
C VAL A 679 10.24 -28.93 -26.99
N HIS A 680 11.35 -28.18 -26.92
CA HIS A 680 11.36 -26.72 -26.90
C HIS A 680 11.39 -26.16 -28.33
N ILE A 681 10.21 -26.11 -28.95
CA ILE A 681 10.02 -25.69 -30.35
C ILE A 681 10.47 -24.23 -30.56
N GLY A 682 10.29 -23.36 -29.57
CA GLY A 682 10.67 -21.95 -29.63
C GLY A 682 12.17 -21.64 -29.43
N PHE A 683 13.04 -22.64 -29.36
CA PHE A 683 14.45 -22.47 -28.97
C PHE A 683 15.26 -21.55 -29.90
N SER A 684 15.10 -21.67 -31.22
CA SER A 684 15.85 -20.89 -32.23
C SER A 684 15.43 -19.42 -32.35
N TRP A 685 14.37 -19.01 -31.64
CA TRP A 685 13.80 -17.67 -31.73
C TRP A 685 14.58 -16.59 -30.97
N LEU A 686 15.76 -16.89 -30.40
CA LEU A 686 16.45 -15.99 -29.48
C LEU A 686 17.99 -16.03 -29.57
N SER A 687 18.57 -14.90 -29.97
CA SER A 687 19.95 -14.48 -29.64
C SER A 687 20.09 -13.96 -28.19
N LYS A 688 18.97 -13.75 -27.46
CA LYS A 688 18.89 -13.03 -26.18
C LYS A 688 18.90 -13.90 -24.92
N TYR A 689 18.60 -15.20 -24.99
CA TYR A 689 18.47 -16.07 -23.81
C TYR A 689 19.36 -17.31 -23.94
N LYS A 690 20.56 -17.27 -23.36
CA LYS A 690 21.47 -18.42 -23.31
C LYS A 690 21.09 -19.32 -22.11
N GLY A 691 20.59 -20.53 -22.37
CA GLY A 691 20.83 -21.73 -21.53
C GLY A 691 19.84 -22.16 -20.46
N HIS A 692 18.84 -21.37 -20.03
CA HIS A 692 17.94 -21.75 -18.90
C HIS A 692 16.48 -21.32 -19.08
N TYR A 693 15.80 -21.84 -20.11
CA TYR A 693 14.45 -21.38 -20.47
C TYR A 693 13.60 -22.49 -21.14
N LEU A 694 12.32 -22.58 -20.74
CA LEU A 694 11.28 -23.38 -21.39
C LEU A 694 10.04 -22.51 -21.61
N GLY A 695 9.98 -21.81 -22.73
CA GLY A 695 8.84 -20.94 -23.02
C GLY A 695 8.69 -20.65 -24.50
N LYS A 696 7.96 -19.59 -24.84
CA LYS A 696 7.42 -19.29 -26.18
C LYS A 696 6.56 -20.43 -26.74
N CYS A 697 7.14 -21.54 -27.13
CA CYS A 697 6.45 -22.72 -27.61
C CYS A 697 7.17 -23.98 -27.17
N ALA A 698 6.47 -24.84 -26.43
CA ALA A 698 7.00 -26.14 -26.00
C ALA A 698 5.91 -27.20 -26.02
N LEU A 699 6.26 -28.39 -26.53
CA LEU A 699 5.43 -29.60 -26.51
C LEU A 699 5.77 -30.42 -25.26
N TRP A 700 4.74 -30.89 -24.58
CA TRP A 700 4.81 -31.70 -23.36
C TRP A 700 3.86 -32.89 -23.44
N ASN A 701 4.27 -33.99 -22.81
CA ASN A 701 3.31 -34.99 -22.35
C ASN A 701 2.45 -34.38 -21.22
N LEU A 702 1.12 -34.50 -21.31
CA LEU A 702 0.21 -33.85 -20.34
C LEU A 702 0.43 -34.36 -18.91
N ASN A 703 0.60 -35.67 -18.73
CA ASN A 703 0.81 -36.27 -17.42
C ASN A 703 2.14 -35.82 -16.78
N MET A 704 3.19 -35.63 -17.59
CA MET A 704 4.45 -35.07 -17.12
C MET A 704 4.24 -33.67 -16.54
N LEU A 705 3.54 -32.78 -17.27
CA LEU A 705 3.31 -31.42 -16.79
C LEU A 705 2.39 -31.35 -15.56
N GLU A 706 1.41 -32.26 -15.45
CA GLU A 706 0.61 -32.42 -14.23
C GLU A 706 1.48 -32.84 -13.03
N ASN A 707 2.40 -33.80 -13.21
CA ASN A 707 3.29 -34.25 -12.14
C ASN A 707 4.33 -33.19 -11.73
N ILE A 708 4.67 -32.27 -12.63
CA ILE A 708 5.49 -31.08 -12.34
C ILE A 708 4.69 -30.03 -11.52
N GLY A 709 3.36 -30.15 -11.46
CA GLY A 709 2.49 -29.12 -10.87
C GLY A 709 2.30 -27.90 -11.79
N GLY A 710 2.64 -28.04 -13.08
CA GLY A 710 2.58 -27.01 -14.13
C GLY A 710 3.12 -25.64 -13.72
N TYR A 711 2.44 -24.57 -14.13
CA TYR A 711 2.90 -23.20 -13.87
C TYR A 711 2.51 -22.71 -12.46
N ASN A 712 3.36 -21.88 -11.86
CA ASN A 712 3.01 -21.18 -10.62
C ASN A 712 1.88 -20.17 -10.88
N ILE A 713 0.79 -20.30 -10.12
CA ILE A 713 -0.46 -19.50 -10.26
C ILE A 713 -0.43 -18.17 -9.50
N ASN A 714 0.60 -17.92 -8.70
CA ASN A 714 0.78 -16.72 -7.89
C ASN A 714 1.67 -15.68 -8.58
N ILE A 715 2.15 -15.97 -9.79
CA ILE A 715 2.97 -15.06 -10.57
C ILE A 715 2.07 -14.11 -11.36
N TRP A 716 1.89 -12.92 -10.81
CA TRP A 716 1.19 -11.81 -11.44
C TRP A 716 2.18 -10.88 -12.15
N GLY A 717 1.85 -10.48 -13.37
CA GLY A 717 2.70 -9.67 -14.23
C GLY A 717 3.50 -10.49 -15.24
N TRP A 718 4.26 -9.78 -16.06
CA TRP A 718 5.09 -10.38 -17.11
C TRP A 718 6.45 -10.82 -16.57
N GLY A 719 6.96 -11.95 -17.08
CA GLY A 719 8.31 -12.46 -16.75
C GLY A 719 8.33 -13.66 -15.80
N CYS A 720 9.50 -14.30 -15.70
CA CYS A 720 9.89 -15.44 -14.83
C CYS A 720 9.06 -16.75 -14.87
N SER A 721 7.79 -16.73 -15.30
CA SER A 721 6.91 -17.93 -15.30
C SER A 721 7.51 -19.13 -16.04
N ASP A 722 8.18 -18.89 -17.16
CA ASP A 722 8.85 -19.93 -17.96
C ASP A 722 10.14 -20.44 -17.31
N ALA A 723 10.87 -19.57 -16.59
CA ALA A 723 12.05 -19.95 -15.83
C ALA A 723 11.66 -20.77 -14.59
N ILE A 724 10.56 -20.41 -13.92
CA ILE A 724 9.98 -21.19 -12.83
C ILE A 724 9.60 -22.59 -13.32
N LEU A 725 8.90 -22.69 -14.47
CA LEU A 725 8.56 -24.00 -15.04
C LEU A 725 9.82 -24.84 -15.34
N TYR A 726 10.87 -24.21 -15.89
CA TYR A 726 12.16 -24.87 -16.12
C TYR A 726 12.77 -25.44 -14.83
N HIS A 727 12.77 -24.67 -13.73
CA HIS A 727 13.25 -25.15 -12.43
C HIS A 727 12.37 -26.25 -11.84
N ARG A 728 11.05 -26.17 -11.99
CA ARG A 728 10.14 -27.23 -11.55
C ARG A 728 10.38 -28.53 -12.32
N TYR A 729 10.67 -28.47 -13.62
CA TYR A 729 11.05 -29.64 -14.44
C TYR A 729 12.36 -30.27 -13.95
N LEU A 730 13.38 -29.45 -13.63
CA LEU A 730 14.63 -29.94 -13.06
C LEU A 730 14.43 -30.72 -11.77
N LYS A 731 13.63 -30.19 -10.85
CA LYS A 731 13.32 -30.86 -9.58
C LYS A 731 12.47 -32.11 -9.79
N TYR A 732 11.52 -32.10 -10.74
CA TYR A 732 10.80 -33.31 -11.15
C TYR A 732 11.75 -34.41 -11.67
N ALA A 733 12.68 -34.05 -12.57
CA ALA A 733 13.63 -34.99 -13.14
C ALA A 733 14.56 -35.58 -12.07
N ALA A 734 15.07 -34.74 -11.17
CA ALA A 734 15.88 -35.16 -10.03
C ALA A 734 15.11 -36.12 -9.11
N ASN A 735 13.85 -35.80 -8.75
CA ASN A 735 13.01 -36.63 -7.90
C ASN A 735 12.68 -37.99 -8.55
N LYS A 736 12.51 -38.01 -9.87
CA LYS A 736 12.26 -39.25 -10.64
C LYS A 736 13.53 -40.00 -11.03
N LYS A 737 14.72 -39.46 -10.72
CA LYS A 737 16.03 -40.01 -11.15
C LYS A 737 16.12 -40.23 -12.66
N ILE A 738 15.55 -39.30 -13.44
CA ILE A 738 15.64 -39.30 -14.90
C ILE A 738 16.58 -38.19 -15.36
N ASP A 739 17.21 -38.38 -16.51
CA ASP A 739 18.08 -37.36 -17.08
C ASP A 739 17.27 -36.12 -17.48
N PRO A 740 17.63 -34.92 -16.99
CA PRO A 740 16.89 -33.70 -17.27
C PRO A 740 17.25 -33.15 -18.65
N ILE A 741 16.89 -33.85 -19.72
CA ILE A 741 17.15 -33.40 -21.11
C ILE A 741 16.03 -32.50 -21.64
N ILE A 742 16.33 -31.66 -22.64
CA ILE A 742 15.34 -30.92 -23.43
C ILE A 742 15.67 -31.13 -24.91
N TYR A 743 14.69 -31.58 -25.70
CA TYR A 743 14.85 -31.70 -27.14
C TYR A 743 14.68 -30.34 -27.81
N ILE A 744 15.57 -30.02 -28.76
CA ILE A 744 15.50 -28.78 -29.54
C ILE A 744 15.45 -29.07 -31.04
N PRO A 745 14.71 -28.29 -31.84
CA PRO A 745 14.71 -28.43 -33.30
C PRO A 745 16.09 -28.20 -33.92
N ILE A 746 16.45 -28.99 -34.93
CA ILE A 746 17.54 -28.69 -35.87
C ILE A 746 16.89 -28.09 -37.12
N SER A 747 16.59 -26.80 -37.06
CA SER A 747 16.06 -26.04 -38.19
C SER A 747 16.79 -24.72 -38.30
N GLU A 748 17.24 -24.38 -39.50
CA GLU A 748 17.83 -23.06 -39.81
C GLU A 748 16.76 -21.95 -39.81
N GLU A 749 15.47 -22.31 -39.84
CA GLU A 749 14.35 -21.38 -39.76
C GLU A 749 13.80 -21.30 -38.33
N ALA A 750 13.76 -20.08 -37.78
CA ALA A 750 13.05 -19.79 -36.54
C ALA A 750 11.58 -19.43 -36.80
N GLY A 751 10.74 -19.48 -35.75
CA GLY A 751 9.39 -18.91 -35.82
C GLY A 751 9.43 -17.42 -36.19
N THR A 752 8.30 -16.86 -36.62
CA THR A 752 8.19 -15.41 -36.89
C THR A 752 7.41 -14.71 -35.79
N ASN A 753 7.76 -13.45 -35.52
CA ASN A 753 6.97 -12.60 -34.64
C ASN A 753 5.81 -12.02 -35.44
N ILE A 754 4.58 -12.27 -34.99
CA ILE A 754 3.37 -11.68 -35.60
C ILE A 754 3.17 -10.23 -35.13
N TYR A 755 3.87 -9.83 -34.06
CA TYR A 755 3.65 -8.55 -33.41
C TYR A 755 4.97 -7.94 -32.89
N VAL A 756 5.33 -6.75 -33.38
CA VAL A 756 6.50 -6.01 -32.89
C VAL A 756 6.11 -5.28 -31.60
N ASP A 757 6.68 -5.69 -30.47
CA ASP A 757 6.41 -5.04 -29.20
C ASP A 757 7.00 -3.64 -29.15
N GLN A 758 6.15 -2.63 -28.98
CA GLN A 758 6.51 -1.56 -28.05
C GLN A 758 6.23 -2.08 -26.65
N VAL A 759 7.22 -2.74 -26.05
CA VAL A 759 7.11 -3.19 -24.65
C VAL A 759 6.77 -1.95 -23.84
N SER A 760 5.62 -1.95 -23.15
CA SER A 760 5.24 -0.77 -22.38
C SER A 760 6.34 -0.50 -21.32
N PRO A 761 6.64 0.76 -20.98
CA PRO A 761 7.63 1.08 -19.96
C PRO A 761 7.38 0.34 -18.63
N ILE A 762 6.09 0.12 -18.31
CA ILE A 762 5.62 -0.65 -17.14
C ILE A 762 6.04 -2.13 -17.25
N GLN A 763 5.90 -2.75 -18.44
CA GLN A 763 6.34 -4.12 -18.68
C GLN A 763 7.88 -4.26 -18.61
N GLN A 764 8.64 -3.26 -19.06
CA GLN A 764 10.11 -3.29 -18.95
C GLN A 764 10.62 -3.21 -17.51
N HIS A 765 9.99 -2.39 -16.65
CA HIS A 765 10.41 -2.24 -15.25
C HIS A 765 10.02 -3.43 -14.34
N LEU A 766 9.00 -4.20 -14.72
CA LEU A 766 8.61 -5.44 -14.02
C LEU A 766 9.51 -6.65 -14.34
N LEU A 767 10.44 -6.51 -15.29
CA LEU A 767 11.39 -7.54 -15.74
C LEU A 767 12.78 -7.40 -15.08
N ASP A 768 12.85 -6.90 -13.85
CA ASP A 768 14.10 -6.92 -13.07
C ASP A 768 14.58 -8.38 -12.89
N GLY A 769 15.81 -8.66 -13.33
CA GLY A 769 16.41 -10.00 -13.23
C GLY A 769 16.48 -10.50 -11.79
N GLN A 770 16.71 -9.62 -10.82
CA GLN A 770 16.72 -9.97 -9.39
C GLN A 770 15.31 -10.29 -8.88
N TYR A 771 14.28 -9.58 -9.35
CA TYR A 771 12.89 -9.88 -9.02
C TYR A 771 12.48 -11.26 -9.54
N GLY A 772 12.84 -11.57 -10.79
CA GLY A 772 12.64 -12.89 -11.37
C GLY A 772 13.33 -13.99 -10.56
N GLN A 773 14.57 -13.75 -10.12
CA GLN A 773 15.31 -14.67 -9.24
C GLN A 773 14.59 -14.88 -7.91
N LEU A 774 14.24 -13.82 -7.17
CA LEU A 774 13.53 -13.95 -5.88
C LEU A 774 12.22 -14.73 -6.01
N LYS A 775 11.46 -14.52 -7.09
CA LYS A 775 10.25 -15.29 -7.37
C LYS A 775 10.52 -16.78 -7.62
N ILE A 776 11.62 -17.09 -8.32
CA ILE A 776 12.07 -18.47 -8.51
C ILE A 776 12.48 -19.09 -7.16
N LEU A 777 13.24 -18.36 -6.33
CA LEU A 777 13.64 -18.82 -4.99
C LEU A 777 12.42 -19.12 -4.11
N LEU A 778 11.43 -18.23 -4.10
CA LEU A 778 10.20 -18.40 -3.33
C LEU A 778 9.33 -19.55 -3.83
N ASP A 779 9.22 -19.73 -5.15
CA ASP A 779 8.52 -20.89 -5.72
C ASP A 779 9.17 -22.21 -5.28
N TRP A 780 10.50 -22.24 -5.33
CA TRP A 780 11.31 -23.38 -4.97
C TRP A 780 11.22 -23.71 -3.47
N HIS A 781 11.31 -22.70 -2.60
CA HIS A 781 11.28 -22.85 -1.15
C HIS A 781 9.89 -23.26 -0.64
N ASN A 782 8.81 -22.68 -1.17
CA ASN A 782 7.44 -22.95 -0.72
C ASN A 782 6.84 -24.28 -1.25
N ASP A 783 7.62 -25.06 -2.00
CA ASP A 783 7.26 -26.38 -2.54
C ASP A 783 5.85 -26.46 -3.17
N THR A 784 5.52 -25.49 -4.02
CA THR A 784 4.15 -25.25 -4.52
C THR A 784 3.67 -26.24 -5.60
N TYR A 785 4.14 -27.49 -5.60
CA TYR A 785 3.71 -28.55 -6.53
C TYR A 785 2.20 -28.84 -6.47
N ASP A 786 1.57 -28.61 -5.31
CA ASP A 786 0.16 -28.91 -5.05
C ASP A 786 -0.85 -27.93 -5.68
N ASP A 787 -0.40 -26.87 -6.34
CA ASP A 787 -1.28 -25.78 -6.77
C ASP A 787 -2.17 -26.15 -7.97
N ILE A 788 -1.73 -27.03 -8.87
CA ILE A 788 -2.62 -27.61 -9.91
C ILE A 788 -3.72 -28.45 -9.27
N THR A 789 -3.41 -29.29 -8.28
CA THR A 789 -4.41 -30.14 -7.62
C THR A 789 -5.50 -29.30 -6.94
N LYS A 790 -5.11 -28.19 -6.31
CA LYS A 790 -6.05 -27.20 -5.75
C LYS A 790 -6.89 -26.54 -6.84
N LEU A 791 -6.28 -26.09 -7.94
CA LEU A 791 -6.99 -25.53 -9.09
C LEU A 791 -8.00 -26.53 -9.68
N ASN A 792 -7.60 -27.80 -9.80
CA ASN A 792 -8.42 -28.91 -10.26
C ASN A 792 -9.64 -29.12 -9.35
N LYS A 793 -9.43 -29.16 -8.02
CA LYS A 793 -10.51 -29.26 -7.02
C LYS A 793 -11.48 -28.09 -7.12
N PHE A 794 -10.97 -26.88 -7.36
CA PHE A 794 -11.77 -25.68 -7.52
C PHE A 794 -12.57 -25.68 -8.84
N PHE A 795 -11.93 -26.03 -9.96
CA PHE A 795 -12.56 -26.10 -11.28
C PHE A 795 -13.66 -27.17 -11.33
N LYS A 796 -13.44 -28.32 -10.68
CA LYS A 796 -14.48 -29.36 -10.47
C LYS A 796 -15.73 -28.82 -9.77
N LYS A 797 -15.59 -27.86 -8.84
CA LYS A 797 -16.73 -27.20 -8.16
C LYS A 797 -17.49 -26.24 -9.09
N ILE A 798 -16.79 -25.55 -9.99
CA ILE A 798 -17.42 -24.61 -10.95
C ILE A 798 -18.19 -25.36 -12.03
N ILE A 799 -17.58 -26.38 -12.64
CA ILE A 799 -18.23 -27.18 -13.70
C ILE A 799 -19.50 -27.89 -13.19
N LYS A 800 -19.50 -28.36 -11.94
CA LYS A 800 -20.71 -28.94 -11.30
C LYS A 800 -21.87 -27.93 -11.19
N LYS A 801 -21.59 -26.62 -11.09
CA LYS A 801 -22.61 -25.57 -11.01
C LYS A 801 -23.17 -25.18 -12.37
N THR A 802 -22.34 -25.15 -13.43
CA THR A 802 -22.80 -24.80 -14.77
C THR A 802 -23.69 -25.87 -15.38
N HIS A 803 -23.38 -27.16 -15.20
CA HIS A 803 -24.26 -28.25 -15.68
C HIS A 803 -25.64 -28.29 -15.00
N LYS A 804 -25.82 -27.68 -13.82
CA LYS A 804 -27.14 -27.51 -13.19
C LYS A 804 -27.95 -26.33 -13.76
N LYS A 805 -27.32 -25.40 -14.47
CA LYS A 805 -27.96 -24.19 -15.02
C LYS A 805 -28.20 -24.24 -16.53
N THR A 806 -27.58 -25.16 -17.26
CA THR A 806 -27.74 -25.27 -18.73
C THR A 806 -28.97 -26.08 -19.18
N ILE A 807 -29.83 -26.53 -18.26
CA ILE A 807 -31.13 -27.13 -18.58
C ILE A 807 -32.24 -26.19 -18.11
N THR A 808 -32.35 -25.03 -18.75
CA THR A 808 -33.61 -24.26 -18.85
C THR A 808 -33.46 -23.35 -20.08
N HIS A 809 -34.04 -23.75 -21.20
CA HIS A 809 -34.30 -22.83 -22.30
C HIS A 809 -35.45 -21.89 -21.90
N SER A 810 -35.21 -20.59 -21.93
CA SER A 810 -36.26 -19.62 -22.26
C SER A 810 -35.63 -18.30 -22.67
N ASN A 811 -36.00 -17.85 -23.87
CA ASN A 811 -35.79 -16.51 -24.41
C ASN A 811 -36.29 -15.43 -23.44
N SER A 812 -35.52 -14.36 -23.25
CA SER A 812 -36.03 -12.99 -23.22
C SER A 812 -34.91 -11.98 -22.98
N THR A 813 -34.94 -10.95 -23.81
CA THR A 813 -34.24 -9.67 -23.69
C THR A 813 -34.82 -8.84 -22.54
N SER A 814 -33.99 -8.32 -21.62
CA SER A 814 -34.18 -6.99 -21.00
C SER A 814 -33.02 -6.59 -20.07
N SER A 815 -32.49 -5.39 -20.30
CA SER A 815 -31.94 -4.38 -19.37
C SER A 815 -31.35 -4.82 -18.02
N LEU A 816 -30.04 -4.64 -17.84
CA LEU A 816 -29.39 -4.63 -16.52
C LEU A 816 -29.53 -3.26 -15.85
N SER A 817 -30.31 -3.21 -14.76
CA SER A 817 -30.25 -2.14 -13.75
C SER A 817 -29.08 -2.39 -12.80
N LYS A 818 -28.46 -1.27 -12.37
CA LYS A 818 -27.47 -1.22 -11.29
C LYS A 818 -28.17 -1.45 -9.96
N ASP A 819 -27.80 -2.52 -9.25
CA ASP A 819 -28.09 -2.64 -7.82
C ASP A 819 -26.86 -3.11 -7.03
N THR A 820 -26.44 -2.19 -6.17
CA THR A 820 -25.43 -2.28 -5.12
C THR A 820 -25.96 -3.07 -3.93
N ASN A 821 -25.52 -4.33 -3.75
CA ASN A 821 -25.31 -5.01 -2.45
C ASN A 821 -24.99 -6.50 -2.65
N ILE A 822 -23.89 -6.84 -3.34
CA ILE A 822 -23.38 -8.21 -3.34
C ILE A 822 -22.14 -8.28 -2.44
N ARG A 823 -22.38 -8.78 -1.23
CA ARG A 823 -21.38 -9.30 -0.30
C ARG A 823 -20.37 -10.16 -1.08
N TYR A 824 -19.10 -9.74 -1.07
CA TYR A 824 -17.96 -10.33 -1.80
C TYR A 824 -17.95 -11.87 -1.80
N ASN A 825 -18.39 -12.47 -2.91
CA ASN A 825 -18.09 -13.87 -3.21
C ASN A 825 -16.80 -13.94 -4.04
N LYS A 826 -15.66 -14.07 -3.34
CA LYS A 826 -14.29 -14.17 -3.88
C LYS A 826 -14.06 -15.50 -4.63
N LYS A 827 -14.42 -15.61 -5.92
CA LYS A 827 -14.24 -16.84 -6.74
C LYS A 827 -13.75 -16.51 -8.17
N LEU A 828 -12.82 -17.31 -8.70
CA LEU A 828 -12.49 -17.36 -10.14
C LEU A 828 -13.77 -17.75 -10.89
N GLN A 829 -14.08 -17.05 -11.98
CA GLN A 829 -15.37 -17.19 -12.67
C GLN A 829 -15.17 -17.34 -14.18
N LEU A 830 -15.76 -18.38 -14.77
CA LEU A 830 -15.92 -18.50 -16.22
C LEU A 830 -16.97 -17.48 -16.67
N MET A 831 -16.59 -16.59 -17.58
CA MET A 831 -17.45 -15.53 -18.10
C MET A 831 -18.15 -15.97 -19.38
N GLU A 832 -17.38 -16.47 -20.36
CA GLU A 832 -17.86 -16.76 -21.71
C GLU A 832 -17.15 -17.96 -22.34
N THR A 833 -17.83 -18.60 -23.30
CA THR A 833 -17.27 -19.71 -24.11
C THR A 833 -17.71 -19.62 -25.56
N HIS A 834 -16.77 -19.72 -26.49
CA HIS A 834 -17.05 -19.87 -27.93
C HIS A 834 -16.44 -21.18 -28.44
N ILE A 835 -17.22 -21.95 -29.20
CA ILE A 835 -16.84 -23.28 -29.68
C ILE A 835 -16.98 -23.32 -31.20
N SER A 836 -15.90 -23.72 -31.87
CA SER A 836 -15.86 -24.08 -33.27
C SER A 836 -15.06 -25.37 -33.44
N SER A 837 -15.28 -26.14 -34.50
CA SER A 837 -14.36 -27.23 -34.83
C SER A 837 -13.19 -26.62 -35.60
N PRO A 838 -11.92 -26.62 -35.12
CA PRO A 838 -11.32 -27.33 -33.97
C PRO A 838 -10.90 -26.42 -32.78
N THR A 839 -11.43 -25.20 -32.67
CA THR A 839 -11.00 -24.18 -31.70
C THR A 839 -12.05 -23.88 -30.62
N GLU A 840 -11.61 -23.82 -29.37
CA GLU A 840 -12.42 -23.37 -28.24
C GLU A 840 -11.79 -22.17 -27.55
N HIS A 841 -12.63 -21.22 -27.16
CA HIS A 841 -12.21 -19.98 -26.51
C HIS A 841 -12.97 -19.79 -25.20
N TYR A 842 -12.23 -19.61 -24.10
CA TYR A 842 -12.75 -19.45 -22.76
C TYR A 842 -12.28 -18.15 -22.12
N VAL A 843 -13.18 -17.36 -21.56
CA VAL A 843 -12.85 -16.11 -20.86
C VAL A 843 -13.04 -16.29 -19.35
N PHE A 844 -12.00 -16.01 -18.56
CA PHE A 844 -12.00 -16.19 -17.11
C PHE A 844 -11.66 -14.91 -16.36
N ARG A 845 -12.43 -14.58 -15.32
CA ARG A 845 -12.03 -13.59 -14.33
C ARG A 845 -11.20 -14.25 -13.22
N LEU A 846 -9.92 -13.87 -13.14
CA LEU A 846 -8.90 -14.48 -12.27
C LEU A 846 -8.90 -13.91 -10.84
N LEU A 847 -8.17 -14.55 -9.90
CA LEU A 847 -8.13 -14.16 -8.49
C LEU A 847 -6.71 -13.89 -7.97
N ASN A 848 -6.51 -12.73 -7.34
CA ASN A 848 -5.35 -12.47 -6.48
C ASN A 848 -5.45 -13.30 -5.18
N ASN A 849 -4.34 -13.94 -4.79
CA ASN A 849 -4.18 -14.70 -3.54
C ASN A 849 -5.11 -15.91 -3.34
N ILE A 850 -4.90 -16.96 -4.14
CA ILE A 850 -5.59 -18.27 -3.99
C ILE A 850 -5.23 -18.97 -2.65
N HIS A 851 -4.14 -18.57 -1.98
CA HIS A 851 -3.65 -19.22 -0.75
C HIS A 851 -4.50 -18.98 0.51
N ASN A 852 -5.15 -17.83 0.67
CA ASN A 852 -5.72 -17.44 1.98
C ASN A 852 -7.19 -17.82 2.21
N ASN A 853 -7.90 -18.37 1.21
CA ASN A 853 -9.34 -18.67 1.33
C ASN A 853 -9.67 -20.17 1.45
N PHE A 854 -8.71 -21.02 1.80
CA PHE A 854 -8.95 -22.46 2.02
C PHE A 854 -9.02 -22.88 3.49
N ILE A 855 -8.98 -21.94 4.44
CA ILE A 855 -9.44 -22.20 5.81
C ILE A 855 -10.86 -21.64 5.93
N TYR A 856 -11.86 -22.49 5.69
CA TYR A 856 -13.15 -22.55 6.37
C TYR A 856 -13.89 -23.84 5.98
#